data_AF-A0AAD1WFP1-F1
#
_entry.id   AF-A0AAD1WFP1-F1
#
_cell.length_a   1.000
_cell.length_b   1.000
_cell.length_c   1.000
_cell.angle_alpha   90.00
_cell.angle_beta   90.00
_cell.angle_gamma   90.00
#
_symmetry.space_group_name_H-M   'P 1'
#
loop_
_entity.id
_entity.type
_entity.pdbx_description
1 polymer ?
#
loop_
_entity_poly.entity_id
_entity_poly.type
_entity_poly.pdbx_seq_one_letter_code
_entity_poly.pdbx_strand_id
1 'polypeptide(L)'
;MLVIDLPGSTLVSVEEEQQHRCSNMAGERALAVKVRHSTSNLADANTDMYNTSDLVLRRGQSFLLTLEFTMPIEDWQSIVFNVQTGPQNAQGSTISVEFALSNSWTSGMWCAVLESRPGNNLQIIMSSPANAIIGRYNISVSISIMGETTTYSLGKFILLFNPWCLDDDVYMANEDERKEYVLNDHGIIFMGNEKHVSQLGWNYGQFENNILNICMDILDRNLNYYNDPVSDCSRRNSPVYVGRVVSAMINSNEDFGVLEGKWDKDFADGVDPNSWNGSVEILWSWQKDDYKPVKYGQCWVFAAVMCTVLRCLGIPTRVITNFNSAHNTDGNMNVDMHYDTEGKFLEIHDDSIWNFHVWNECWFLRRDIGYFYSGWQVLDSTPQEESQGVHRCGPTSVIAVKEGDVNLGYDTPFVFAEVNADRVTWIVHKDGSKEKAYTDSKFVGQCISTKAIGSDARVDVTHNYKFPEGSPQEREVFEKASQYMSFYKTPLEITNFSHSTVESRTRDEQPAQPTPALTARSLLNPLLTSYTGNTLPSIPERNTLPPVDERNTMPSMSARNGLPPRPGRNGLPSRSERNGLPSRPGRNAFSPERRAFSPGRNAFSPERSAFSPERRPFSPERRAFSPERSAFSPERSAFSPERNAFTPERNAFSPARRAFSPDRNAFSPESSAGHAAPTIPDPEIPDISGKFKILGPLVVGDDINLILLLKNLTPFHKPIKVNLSASCILYTGRRLADIFTDQKSLVISPSQDAHVSVQIPYSQYQECLNNGNRIQVVALCELPVGNKVLITKDLVLENPPIYIKAHGNPMLHKLTTLEIRFRNPLSVPVKDCSLLVEGSGLVDRQLTAVVPFLKPKEKIRFKVELTPYRSGTKQLIVNFRCKYFSIKGYKQLDVASS
;
A
#
# COMPACT_ATOMS: atom_id res chain seq x y z
N MET A 1 5.80 35.92 -16.27
CA MET A 1 5.41 34.57 -16.70
C MET A 1 6.73 33.86 -16.96
N LEU A 2 7.08 32.86 -16.17
CA LEU A 2 8.20 31.98 -16.51
C LEU A 2 7.69 30.93 -17.51
N VAL A 3 8.51 30.64 -18.51
CA VAL A 3 8.36 29.48 -19.41
C VAL A 3 9.43 28.48 -19.00
N ILE A 4 9.06 27.21 -18.90
CA ILE A 4 9.98 26.10 -18.65
C ILE A 4 10.17 25.37 -19.98
N ASP A 5 11.28 25.62 -20.67
CA ASP A 5 11.58 24.99 -21.95
C ASP A 5 12.20 23.61 -21.77
N LEU A 6 11.83 22.68 -22.65
CA LEU A 6 12.34 21.30 -22.68
C LEU A 6 13.61 21.21 -23.53
N PRO A 7 14.73 20.65 -23.03
CA PRO A 7 15.80 20.16 -23.89
C PRO A 7 15.32 18.89 -24.61
N GLY A 8 15.19 18.98 -25.93
CA GLY A 8 14.50 18.00 -26.78
C GLY A 8 14.99 16.56 -26.62
N SER A 9 14.05 15.62 -26.53
CA SER A 9 14.31 14.19 -26.53
C SER A 9 14.55 13.71 -27.97
N THR A 10 15.65 12.98 -28.18
CA THR A 10 15.97 12.35 -29.46
C THR A 10 15.60 10.88 -29.37
N LEU A 11 14.60 10.44 -30.14
CA LEU A 11 14.26 9.02 -30.25
C LEU A 11 15.37 8.31 -31.03
N VAL A 12 16.14 7.45 -30.35
CA VAL A 12 17.11 6.56 -30.97
C VAL A 12 16.50 5.17 -31.02
N SER A 13 16.09 4.74 -32.21
CA SER A 13 15.72 3.35 -32.48
C SER A 13 16.98 2.50 -32.55
N VAL A 14 17.15 1.56 -31.62
CA VAL A 14 18.21 0.55 -31.66
C VAL A 14 17.59 -0.79 -31.99
N GLU A 15 17.81 -1.28 -33.21
CA GLU A 15 17.56 -2.68 -33.56
C GLU A 15 18.84 -3.48 -33.28
N GLU A 16 18.86 -4.29 -32.21
CA GLU A 16 19.94 -5.26 -31.99
C GLU A 16 19.64 -6.59 -32.70
N GLU A 17 20.18 -6.78 -33.91
CA GLU A 17 20.34 -8.13 -34.46
C GLU A 17 21.59 -8.80 -33.87
N GLN A 18 21.41 -9.64 -32.85
CA GLN A 18 22.47 -10.55 -32.41
C GLN A 18 22.58 -11.74 -33.37
N GLN A 19 23.66 -11.76 -34.16
CA GLN A 19 23.92 -12.77 -35.19
C GLN A 19 25.14 -13.62 -34.82
N HIS A 20 24.92 -14.75 -34.15
CA HIS A 20 25.99 -15.72 -33.86
C HIS A 20 26.23 -16.67 -35.04
N ARG A 21 27.43 -16.60 -35.62
CA ARG A 21 27.96 -17.61 -36.55
C ARG A 21 29.03 -18.45 -35.85
N CYS A 22 28.78 -19.73 -35.67
CA CYS A 22 29.84 -20.71 -35.43
C CYS A 22 30.34 -21.26 -36.78
N SER A 23 31.65 -21.17 -37.01
CA SER A 23 32.32 -21.79 -38.16
C SER A 23 33.23 -22.91 -37.68
N ASN A 24 32.98 -24.14 -38.12
CA ASN A 24 34.00 -25.19 -38.13
C ASN A 24 33.88 -26.04 -39.39
N MET A 25 35.01 -26.51 -39.89
CA MET A 25 35.13 -27.22 -41.16
C MET A 25 34.94 -28.73 -40.98
N ALA A 26 33.82 -29.27 -41.49
CA ALA A 26 33.76 -30.49 -42.30
C ALA A 26 32.30 -30.93 -42.56
N GLY A 27 31.87 -30.94 -43.82
CA GLY A 27 30.81 -31.84 -44.33
C GLY A 27 29.35 -31.65 -43.89
N GLU A 28 29.08 -31.19 -42.67
CA GLU A 28 27.73 -31.20 -42.09
C GLU A 28 27.07 -29.82 -42.08
N ARG A 29 25.77 -29.80 -42.40
CA ARG A 29 24.96 -28.57 -42.40
C ARG A 29 24.56 -28.23 -40.97
N ALA A 30 25.29 -27.32 -40.33
CA ALA A 30 24.96 -26.84 -39.01
C ALA A 30 23.50 -26.33 -38.93
N LEU A 31 22.74 -26.87 -37.98
CA LEU A 31 21.44 -26.34 -37.60
C LEU A 31 21.67 -25.01 -36.89
N ALA A 32 20.98 -23.95 -37.31
CA ALA A 32 20.91 -22.71 -36.55
C ALA A 32 19.46 -22.42 -36.21
N VAL A 33 19.26 -21.89 -35.00
CA VAL A 33 17.94 -21.60 -34.41
C VAL A 33 17.84 -20.10 -34.20
N LYS A 34 16.88 -19.43 -34.86
CA LYS A 34 16.48 -18.06 -34.51
C LYS A 34 15.17 -18.14 -33.73
N VAL A 35 15.03 -17.34 -32.68
CA VAL A 35 13.81 -17.26 -31.88
C VAL A 35 13.05 -15.98 -32.18
N ARG A 36 11.72 -16.07 -32.21
CA ARG A 36 10.80 -14.93 -32.20
C ARG A 36 9.68 -15.23 -31.22
N HIS A 37 9.09 -14.20 -30.60
CA HIS A 37 7.88 -14.34 -29.81
C HIS A 37 6.72 -13.60 -30.49
N SER A 38 5.47 -13.93 -30.16
CA SER A 38 4.33 -13.14 -30.63
C SER A 38 4.42 -11.70 -30.09
N THR A 39 4.04 -10.73 -30.91
CA THR A 39 3.86 -9.34 -30.48
C THR A 39 2.65 -9.17 -29.55
N SER A 40 1.71 -10.14 -29.54
CA SER A 40 0.57 -10.12 -28.63
C SER A 40 0.93 -10.49 -27.20
N ASN A 41 1.98 -11.30 -26.97
CA ASN A 41 2.31 -11.89 -25.67
C ASN A 41 2.36 -10.85 -24.53
N LEU A 42 2.89 -9.65 -24.79
CA LEU A 42 2.98 -8.59 -23.78
C LEU A 42 1.61 -8.02 -23.40
N ALA A 43 0.73 -7.79 -24.39
CA ALA A 43 -0.63 -7.32 -24.19
C ALA A 43 -1.50 -8.41 -23.54
N ASP A 44 -1.39 -9.65 -24.01
CA ASP A 44 -2.07 -10.81 -23.45
C ASP A 44 -1.71 -11.01 -21.96
N ALA A 45 -0.45 -10.78 -21.59
CA ALA A 45 0.05 -10.86 -20.21
C ALA A 45 -0.18 -9.59 -19.38
N ASN A 46 -0.75 -8.50 -19.92
CA ASN A 46 -0.87 -7.20 -19.26
C ASN A 46 0.51 -6.67 -18.77
N THR A 47 1.47 -6.62 -19.70
CA THR A 47 2.88 -6.22 -19.50
C THR A 47 3.41 -5.30 -20.60
N ASP A 48 2.57 -4.93 -21.57
CA ASP A 48 2.89 -4.01 -22.67
C ASP A 48 3.22 -2.58 -22.21
N MET A 49 2.85 -2.20 -20.98
CA MET A 49 3.17 -0.89 -20.42
C MET A 49 4.60 -0.73 -19.91
N TYR A 50 5.33 -1.82 -19.60
CA TYR A 50 6.70 -1.69 -19.07
C TYR A 50 7.63 -1.11 -20.15
N ASN A 51 8.30 0.00 -19.84
CA ASN A 51 9.29 0.60 -20.74
C ASN A 51 10.60 -0.21 -20.73
N THR A 52 10.61 -1.34 -21.43
CA THR A 52 11.77 -2.20 -21.69
C THR A 52 11.64 -2.90 -23.06
N SER A 53 12.77 -3.34 -23.61
CA SER A 53 12.83 -4.26 -24.75
C SER A 53 12.75 -5.74 -24.36
N ASP A 54 12.83 -6.05 -23.06
CA ASP A 54 12.77 -7.43 -22.55
C ASP A 54 11.38 -8.06 -22.75
N LEU A 55 11.34 -9.37 -23.00
CA LEU A 55 10.10 -10.13 -22.94
C LEU A 55 9.65 -10.26 -21.48
N VAL A 56 8.63 -9.50 -21.08
CA VAL A 56 8.02 -9.57 -19.74
C VAL A 56 6.76 -10.42 -19.80
N LEU A 57 6.64 -11.40 -18.90
CA LEU A 57 5.55 -12.38 -18.85
C LEU A 57 5.03 -12.51 -17.42
N ARG A 58 3.84 -13.11 -17.26
CA ARG A 58 3.28 -13.48 -15.96
C ARG A 58 3.17 -15.00 -15.84
N ARG A 59 3.43 -15.54 -14.65
CA ARG A 59 3.38 -16.98 -14.38
C ARG A 59 1.98 -17.56 -14.54
N GLY A 60 1.88 -18.87 -14.78
CA GLY A 60 0.60 -19.57 -14.93
C GLY A 60 -0.21 -19.16 -16.17
N GLN A 61 0.45 -18.53 -17.15
CA GLN A 61 -0.16 -18.10 -18.40
C GLN A 61 0.68 -18.52 -19.59
N SER A 62 -0.01 -18.93 -20.65
CA SER A 62 0.59 -19.37 -21.91
C SER A 62 1.12 -18.20 -22.74
N PHE A 63 2.21 -18.42 -23.47
CA PHE A 63 2.77 -17.46 -24.43
C PHE A 63 3.26 -18.18 -25.69
N LEU A 64 3.20 -17.51 -26.84
CA LEU A 64 3.59 -18.08 -28.13
C LEU A 64 5.04 -17.76 -28.48
N LEU A 65 5.82 -18.81 -28.69
CA LEU A 65 7.19 -18.78 -29.21
C LEU A 65 7.23 -19.37 -30.63
N THR A 66 8.09 -18.83 -31.49
CA THR A 66 8.43 -19.41 -32.79
C THR A 66 9.93 -19.67 -32.84
N LEU A 67 10.30 -20.93 -33.07
CA LEU A 67 11.67 -21.32 -33.40
C LEU A 67 11.79 -21.45 -34.92
N GLU A 68 12.73 -20.73 -35.52
CA GLU A 68 13.02 -20.75 -36.95
C GLU A 68 14.33 -21.51 -37.20
N PHE A 69 14.28 -22.53 -38.05
CA PHE A 69 15.42 -23.40 -38.32
C PHE A 69 15.98 -23.20 -39.73
N THR A 70 17.29 -23.42 -39.89
CA THR A 70 17.94 -23.40 -41.22
C THR A 70 17.46 -24.54 -42.14
N MET A 71 16.93 -25.62 -41.57
CA MET A 71 16.36 -26.79 -42.24
C MET A 71 15.10 -27.25 -41.49
N PRO A 72 14.15 -27.96 -42.12
CA PRO A 72 13.03 -28.57 -41.41
C PRO A 72 13.49 -29.50 -40.28
N ILE A 73 12.74 -29.49 -39.17
CA ILE A 73 12.91 -30.46 -38.08
C ILE A 73 12.01 -31.67 -38.32
N GLU A 74 12.59 -32.86 -38.10
CA GLU A 74 11.95 -34.16 -38.27
C GLU A 74 11.34 -34.66 -36.95
N ASP A 75 10.26 -35.45 -37.03
CA ASP A 75 9.48 -35.91 -35.85
C ASP A 75 10.26 -36.76 -34.83
N TRP A 76 11.41 -37.32 -35.22
CA TRP A 76 12.25 -38.14 -34.35
C TRP A 76 13.29 -37.34 -33.55
N GLN A 77 13.40 -36.03 -33.77
CA GLN A 77 14.35 -35.17 -33.07
C GLN A 77 13.79 -34.76 -31.70
N SER A 78 14.52 -35.06 -30.63
CA SER A 78 14.12 -34.63 -29.28
C SER A 78 14.42 -33.15 -29.09
N ILE A 79 13.43 -32.38 -28.63
CA ILE A 79 13.54 -30.97 -28.30
C ILE A 79 13.22 -30.82 -26.82
N VAL A 80 14.21 -30.39 -26.03
CA VAL A 80 14.08 -30.18 -24.59
C VAL A 80 14.42 -28.73 -24.27
N PHE A 81 13.50 -28.01 -23.64
CA PHE A 81 13.73 -26.67 -23.13
C PHE A 81 14.31 -26.73 -21.72
N ASN A 82 15.25 -25.85 -21.42
CA ASN A 82 15.68 -25.55 -20.05
C ASN A 82 15.42 -24.05 -19.78
N VAL A 83 14.74 -23.76 -18.66
CA VAL A 83 14.58 -22.41 -18.13
C VAL A 83 15.26 -22.32 -16.76
N GLN A 84 16.11 -21.31 -16.57
CA GLN A 84 16.87 -21.10 -15.33
C GLN A 84 16.77 -19.65 -14.86
N THR A 85 16.44 -19.46 -13.58
CA THR A 85 16.48 -18.17 -12.87
C THR A 85 17.61 -18.15 -11.84
N GLY A 86 18.01 -16.98 -11.35
CA GLY A 86 19.07 -16.84 -10.36
C GLY A 86 20.50 -17.12 -10.88
N PRO A 87 21.45 -17.54 -10.02
CA PRO A 87 22.86 -17.72 -10.39
C PRO A 87 23.07 -18.84 -11.42
N GLN A 88 23.90 -18.58 -12.44
CA GLN A 88 24.11 -19.51 -13.57
C GLN A 88 24.74 -20.85 -13.16
N ASN A 89 25.58 -20.87 -12.11
CA ASN A 89 26.35 -22.05 -11.73
C ASN A 89 25.53 -23.14 -10.99
N ALA A 90 24.22 -22.96 -10.83
CA ALA A 90 23.34 -23.83 -10.04
C ALA A 90 22.58 -24.88 -10.88
N GLN A 91 23.27 -25.60 -11.78
CA GLN A 91 22.65 -26.68 -12.56
C GLN A 91 22.10 -27.81 -11.65
N GLY A 92 20.95 -28.37 -12.01
CA GLY A 92 20.29 -29.44 -11.24
C GLY A 92 19.61 -29.00 -9.94
N SER A 93 19.49 -27.69 -9.70
CA SER A 93 18.79 -27.12 -8.54
C SER A 93 17.35 -26.73 -8.83
N THR A 94 16.57 -26.38 -7.80
CA THR A 94 15.14 -25.99 -7.90
C THR A 94 14.88 -24.72 -8.72
N ILE A 95 15.91 -23.97 -9.08
CA ILE A 95 15.83 -22.75 -9.90
C ILE A 95 16.06 -23.00 -11.41
N SER A 96 16.29 -24.26 -11.82
CA SER A 96 16.39 -24.70 -13.22
C SER A 96 15.37 -25.81 -13.50
N VAL A 97 14.64 -25.72 -14.62
CA VAL A 97 13.60 -26.69 -14.99
C VAL A 97 13.77 -27.12 -16.45
N GLU A 98 13.82 -28.43 -16.67
CA GLU A 98 13.82 -29.05 -18.00
C GLU A 98 12.46 -29.63 -18.37
N PHE A 99 12.03 -29.43 -19.60
CA PHE A 99 10.77 -29.96 -20.12
C PHE A 99 10.82 -30.16 -21.64
N ALA A 100 10.33 -31.31 -22.10
CA ALA A 100 10.31 -31.66 -23.52
C ALA A 100 9.16 -30.97 -24.26
N LEU A 101 9.36 -30.71 -25.56
CA LEU A 101 8.28 -30.40 -26.49
C LEU A 101 7.33 -31.60 -26.58
N SER A 102 6.03 -31.35 -26.44
CA SER A 102 4.99 -32.39 -26.49
C SER A 102 3.84 -32.01 -27.42
N ASN A 103 2.94 -32.96 -27.65
CA ASN A 103 1.66 -32.76 -28.33
C ASN A 103 0.49 -32.61 -27.34
N SER A 104 0.77 -32.52 -26.03
CA SER A 104 -0.25 -32.62 -24.98
C SER A 104 0.06 -31.75 -23.77
N TRP A 105 -0.93 -30.94 -23.38
CA TRP A 105 -0.87 -30.13 -22.17
C TRP A 105 -0.69 -30.95 -20.89
N THR A 106 0.16 -30.45 -20.01
CA THR A 106 0.33 -30.96 -18.64
C THR A 106 0.13 -29.82 -17.66
N SER A 107 -0.90 -29.91 -16.82
CA SER A 107 -1.25 -28.85 -15.86
C SER A 107 -0.29 -28.84 -14.67
N GLY A 108 -0.09 -27.67 -14.05
CA GLY A 108 0.70 -27.52 -12.84
C GLY A 108 2.22 -27.67 -13.00
N MET A 109 2.73 -27.78 -14.24
CA MET A 109 4.17 -27.86 -14.54
C MET A 109 4.54 -26.93 -15.69
N TRP A 110 5.85 -26.74 -15.92
CA TRP A 110 6.33 -26.12 -17.15
C TRP A 110 6.04 -27.03 -18.34
N CYS A 111 5.56 -26.46 -19.45
CA CYS A 111 5.28 -27.23 -20.65
C CYS A 111 5.55 -26.41 -21.93
N ALA A 112 5.85 -27.14 -23.00
CA ALA A 112 5.95 -26.64 -24.36
C ALA A 112 5.10 -27.54 -25.25
N VAL A 113 4.06 -26.99 -25.88
CA VAL A 113 3.15 -27.72 -26.75
C VAL A 113 3.28 -27.22 -28.18
N LEU A 114 3.44 -28.13 -29.12
CA LEU A 114 3.48 -27.80 -30.54
C LEU A 114 2.10 -27.30 -31.02
N GLU A 115 2.04 -26.08 -31.55
CA GLU A 115 0.83 -25.50 -32.16
C GLU A 115 0.80 -25.76 -33.67
N SER A 116 1.88 -25.42 -34.39
CA SER A 116 1.94 -25.60 -35.84
C SER A 116 3.38 -25.67 -36.38
N ARG A 117 3.55 -26.15 -37.62
CA ARG A 117 4.85 -26.27 -38.31
C ARG A 117 4.86 -25.63 -39.71
N PRO A 118 4.87 -24.29 -39.83
CA PRO A 118 4.89 -23.63 -41.13
C PRO A 118 6.32 -23.66 -41.72
N GLY A 119 6.59 -24.63 -42.60
CA GLY A 119 7.87 -24.77 -43.30
C GLY A 119 9.00 -25.17 -42.34
N ASN A 120 10.02 -24.32 -42.20
CA ASN A 120 11.14 -24.55 -41.28
C ASN A 120 10.89 -23.99 -39.87
N ASN A 121 9.68 -23.51 -39.57
CA ASN A 121 9.38 -22.90 -38.29
C ASN A 121 8.56 -23.86 -37.41
N LEU A 122 8.82 -23.87 -36.10
CA LEU A 122 7.97 -24.50 -35.09
C LEU A 122 7.29 -23.39 -34.28
N GLN A 123 5.95 -23.34 -34.32
CA GLN A 123 5.14 -22.54 -33.41
C GLN A 123 4.83 -23.36 -32.17
N ILE A 124 5.22 -22.84 -31.00
CA ILE A 124 5.23 -23.55 -29.73
C ILE A 124 4.55 -22.66 -28.69
N ILE A 125 3.46 -23.15 -28.11
CA ILE A 125 2.83 -22.54 -26.96
C ILE A 125 3.55 -23.04 -25.71
N MET A 126 4.20 -22.14 -24.99
CA MET A 126 4.86 -22.41 -23.73
C MET A 126 4.01 -21.93 -22.57
N SER A 127 4.11 -22.58 -21.40
CA SER A 127 3.53 -22.08 -20.15
C SER A 127 4.38 -22.46 -18.95
N SER A 128 4.43 -21.56 -17.97
CA SER A 128 4.88 -21.88 -16.62
C SER A 128 3.71 -22.40 -15.77
N PRO A 129 3.97 -23.05 -14.63
CA PRO A 129 2.95 -23.23 -13.60
C PRO A 129 2.66 -21.91 -12.88
N ALA A 130 1.50 -21.80 -12.22
CA ALA A 130 1.08 -20.61 -11.47
C ALA A 130 1.89 -20.37 -10.19
N ASN A 131 2.62 -21.37 -9.69
CA ASN A 131 3.57 -21.27 -8.59
C ASN A 131 5.03 -21.20 -9.05
N ALA A 132 5.29 -20.80 -10.31
CA ALA A 132 6.65 -20.57 -10.78
C ALA A 132 7.34 -19.45 -9.98
N ILE A 133 8.67 -19.55 -9.87
CA ILE A 133 9.53 -18.54 -9.26
C ILE A 133 9.46 -17.26 -10.11
N ILE A 134 9.35 -16.08 -9.49
CA ILE A 134 9.44 -14.81 -10.23
C ILE A 134 10.90 -14.37 -10.37
N GLY A 135 11.22 -13.63 -11.43
CA GLY A 135 12.55 -13.07 -11.66
C GLY A 135 13.01 -13.09 -13.12
N ARG A 136 14.31 -12.91 -13.31
CA ARG A 136 15.01 -12.94 -14.60
C ARG A 136 15.35 -14.38 -14.98
N TYR A 137 14.85 -14.84 -16.12
CA TYR A 137 15.11 -16.17 -16.65
C TYR A 137 16.03 -16.12 -17.87
N ASN A 138 16.95 -17.07 -17.94
CA ASN A 138 17.58 -17.49 -19.19
C ASN A 138 16.79 -18.70 -19.73
N ILE A 139 16.60 -18.75 -21.05
CA ILE A 139 16.00 -19.88 -21.74
C ILE A 139 17.00 -20.48 -22.74
N SER A 140 17.03 -21.81 -22.81
CA SER A 140 17.80 -22.56 -23.79
C SER A 140 17.02 -23.77 -24.30
N VAL A 141 17.43 -24.31 -25.44
CA VAL A 141 16.87 -25.51 -26.05
C VAL A 141 17.97 -26.47 -26.44
N SER A 142 17.86 -27.70 -25.97
CA SER A 142 18.70 -28.84 -26.34
C SER A 142 17.98 -29.66 -27.41
N ILE A 143 18.64 -29.85 -28.54
CA ILE A 143 18.12 -30.59 -29.69
C ILE A 143 19.01 -31.81 -29.93
N SER A 144 18.42 -33.01 -29.87
CA SER A 144 19.14 -34.27 -30.09
C SER A 144 18.92 -34.81 -31.51
N ILE A 145 20.01 -34.97 -32.26
CA ILE A 145 20.04 -35.43 -33.65
C ILE A 145 20.99 -36.64 -33.72
N MET A 146 20.48 -37.82 -34.08
CA MET A 146 21.25 -39.06 -34.28
C MET A 146 22.11 -39.49 -33.07
N GLY A 147 21.79 -39.02 -31.87
CA GLY A 147 22.52 -39.30 -30.62
C GLY A 147 23.39 -38.15 -30.13
N GLU A 148 23.66 -37.15 -30.95
CA GLU A 148 24.36 -35.93 -30.54
C GLU A 148 23.35 -34.86 -30.09
N THR A 149 23.62 -34.21 -28.95
CA THR A 149 22.77 -33.14 -28.41
C THR A 149 23.50 -31.81 -28.49
N THR A 150 22.90 -30.83 -29.16
CA THR A 150 23.39 -29.44 -29.20
C THR A 150 22.44 -28.53 -28.43
N THR A 151 22.97 -27.71 -27.53
CA THR A 151 22.20 -26.72 -26.75
C THR A 151 22.39 -25.32 -27.32
N TYR A 152 21.28 -24.62 -27.56
CA TYR A 152 21.22 -23.26 -28.08
C TYR A 152 20.61 -22.34 -27.01
N SER A 153 21.20 -21.18 -26.75
CA SER A 153 20.53 -20.15 -25.95
C SER A 153 19.45 -19.47 -26.78
N LEU A 154 18.26 -19.31 -26.19
CA LEU A 154 17.12 -18.61 -26.79
C LEU A 154 16.93 -17.20 -26.17
N GLY A 155 17.92 -16.71 -25.43
CA GLY A 155 17.88 -15.39 -24.80
C GLY A 155 17.29 -15.40 -23.38
N LYS A 156 16.62 -14.30 -23.03
CA LYS A 156 16.15 -13.99 -21.67
C LYS A 156 14.71 -13.50 -21.67
N PHE A 157 14.03 -13.69 -20.55
CA PHE A 157 12.72 -13.11 -20.27
C PHE A 157 12.56 -12.83 -18.77
N ILE A 158 11.58 -12.02 -18.41
CA ILE A 158 11.20 -11.73 -17.02
C ILE A 158 9.87 -12.40 -16.73
N LEU A 159 9.76 -13.10 -15.59
CA LEU A 159 8.51 -13.71 -15.13
C LEU A 159 8.03 -13.02 -13.85
N LEU A 160 6.78 -12.57 -13.85
CA LEU A 160 6.12 -11.84 -12.77
C LEU A 160 4.98 -12.65 -12.13
N PHE A 161 4.48 -12.18 -10.99
CA PHE A 161 3.22 -12.66 -10.41
C PHE A 161 2.03 -12.35 -11.33
N ASN A 162 0.98 -13.18 -11.26
CA ASN A 162 -0.17 -13.11 -12.15
C ASN A 162 -1.54 -12.93 -11.46
N PRO A 163 -1.95 -11.68 -11.18
CA PRO A 163 -3.28 -11.35 -10.66
C PRO A 163 -4.47 -11.81 -11.51
N TRP A 164 -4.25 -12.16 -12.79
CA TRP A 164 -5.28 -12.63 -13.72
C TRP A 164 -5.40 -14.16 -13.75
N CYS A 165 -4.39 -14.91 -13.26
CA CYS A 165 -4.42 -16.38 -13.23
C CYS A 165 -5.12 -16.88 -11.96
N LEU A 166 -6.20 -17.65 -12.10
CA LEU A 166 -7.02 -18.17 -10.99
C LEU A 166 -6.22 -19.03 -10.00
N ASP A 167 -5.20 -19.73 -10.47
CA ASP A 167 -4.38 -20.65 -9.67
C ASP A 167 -3.18 -19.95 -9.00
N ASP A 168 -2.95 -18.66 -9.25
CA ASP A 168 -1.89 -17.87 -8.62
C ASP A 168 -2.34 -17.38 -7.22
N ASP A 169 -1.44 -17.45 -6.24
CA ASP A 169 -1.66 -16.94 -4.89
C ASP A 169 -2.00 -15.44 -4.84
N VAL A 170 -1.67 -14.65 -5.87
CA VAL A 170 -2.03 -13.21 -5.96
C VAL A 170 -3.33 -12.94 -6.74
N TYR A 171 -4.09 -13.97 -7.11
CA TYR A 171 -5.29 -13.82 -7.94
C TYR A 171 -6.30 -12.82 -7.36
N MET A 172 -6.69 -11.84 -8.17
CA MET A 172 -7.66 -10.81 -7.83
C MET A 172 -8.76 -10.80 -8.88
N ALA A 173 -9.97 -11.24 -8.51
CA ALA A 173 -11.04 -11.51 -9.48
C ALA A 173 -11.62 -10.26 -10.14
N ASN A 174 -11.62 -9.12 -9.45
CA ASN A 174 -12.22 -7.88 -9.94
C ASN A 174 -11.24 -7.13 -10.85
N GLU A 175 -11.68 -6.87 -12.08
CA GLU A 175 -10.86 -6.24 -13.10
C GLU A 175 -10.54 -4.76 -12.81
N ASP A 176 -11.43 -4.01 -12.17
CA ASP A 176 -11.18 -2.62 -11.81
C ASP A 176 -10.28 -2.51 -10.57
N GLU A 177 -10.33 -3.50 -9.67
CA GLU A 177 -9.34 -3.66 -8.59
C GLU A 177 -7.95 -3.99 -9.16
N ARG A 178 -7.83 -4.89 -10.13
CA ARG A 178 -6.55 -5.15 -10.82
C ARG A 178 -5.99 -3.90 -11.50
N LYS A 179 -6.86 -3.12 -12.17
CA LYS A 179 -6.45 -1.83 -12.75
C LYS A 179 -5.94 -0.86 -11.69
N GLU A 180 -6.64 -0.69 -10.57
CA GLU A 180 -6.22 0.25 -9.51
C GLU A 180 -4.97 -0.23 -8.74
N TYR A 181 -4.88 -1.52 -8.43
CA TYR A 181 -3.89 -2.06 -7.50
C TYR A 181 -2.66 -2.69 -8.16
N VAL A 182 -2.62 -2.76 -9.50
CA VAL A 182 -1.47 -3.27 -10.29
C VAL A 182 -1.10 -2.30 -11.41
N LEU A 183 -2.07 -1.90 -12.24
CA LEU A 183 -1.83 -1.14 -13.48
C LEU A 183 -1.86 0.38 -13.31
N ASN A 184 -2.38 0.91 -12.20
CA ASN A 184 -2.37 2.35 -11.93
C ASN A 184 -0.99 2.76 -11.38
N ASP A 185 -0.37 3.75 -12.03
CA ASP A 185 0.99 4.23 -11.75
C ASP A 185 1.04 5.56 -11.02
N HIS A 186 -0.12 6.07 -10.58
CA HIS A 186 -0.22 7.20 -9.68
C HIS A 186 -1.18 6.90 -8.53
N GLY A 187 -1.01 7.61 -7.42
CA GLY A 187 -1.70 7.36 -6.17
C GLY A 187 -2.14 8.63 -5.45
N ILE A 188 -2.88 8.42 -4.38
CA ILE A 188 -3.25 9.42 -3.38
C ILE A 188 -2.90 8.80 -2.03
N ILE A 189 -2.04 9.48 -1.29
CA ILE A 189 -1.71 9.16 0.10
C ILE A 189 -2.46 10.14 0.99
N PHE A 190 -3.05 9.65 2.07
CA PHE A 190 -3.76 10.49 3.03
C PHE A 190 -2.81 10.92 4.15
N MET A 191 -2.92 12.17 4.59
CA MET A 191 -2.06 12.76 5.62
C MET A 191 -2.85 13.79 6.43
N GLY A 192 -2.29 14.32 7.51
CA GLY A 192 -2.92 15.37 8.32
C GLY A 192 -3.38 14.80 9.66
N ASN A 193 -4.66 14.92 10.00
CA ASN A 193 -5.26 14.33 11.20
C ASN A 193 -6.63 13.71 10.90
N GLU A 194 -7.15 12.91 11.82
CA GLU A 194 -8.42 12.17 11.73
C GLU A 194 -9.65 13.06 11.48
N LYS A 195 -9.59 14.35 11.88
CA LYS A 195 -10.65 15.34 11.65
C LYS A 195 -10.46 16.16 10.37
N HIS A 196 -9.24 16.28 9.86
CA HIS A 196 -8.87 17.07 8.69
C HIS A 196 -7.86 16.28 7.84
N VAL A 197 -8.41 15.33 7.08
CA VAL A 197 -7.64 14.47 6.19
C VAL A 197 -7.32 15.23 4.89
N SER A 198 -6.03 15.41 4.63
CA SER A 198 -5.47 15.99 3.42
C SER A 198 -5.04 14.89 2.42
N GLN A 199 -4.82 15.29 1.17
CA GLN A 199 -4.42 14.40 0.07
C GLN A 199 -3.07 14.79 -0.50
N LEU A 200 -2.19 13.81 -0.67
CA LEU A 200 -0.92 13.91 -1.36
C LEU A 200 -0.97 13.06 -2.62
N GLY A 201 -0.87 13.69 -3.81
CA GLY A 201 -0.62 12.96 -5.05
C GLY A 201 0.78 12.35 -5.02
N TRP A 202 0.91 11.12 -5.51
CA TRP A 202 2.19 10.41 -5.59
C TRP A 202 2.34 9.70 -6.94
N ASN A 203 3.51 9.84 -7.56
CA ASN A 203 3.87 9.13 -8.78
C ASN A 203 4.57 7.80 -8.44
N TYR A 204 3.87 6.67 -8.54
CA TYR A 204 4.50 5.36 -8.37
C TYR A 204 5.43 5.07 -9.56
N GLY A 205 4.93 5.19 -10.78
CA GLY A 205 5.72 5.08 -12.01
C GLY A 205 6.38 3.71 -12.22
N GLN A 206 5.75 2.60 -11.79
CA GLN A 206 6.29 1.24 -11.93
C GLN A 206 6.57 0.78 -13.38
N PHE A 207 6.11 1.55 -14.37
CA PHE A 207 6.29 1.33 -15.81
C PHE A 207 7.32 2.28 -16.44
N GLU A 208 7.85 3.25 -15.69
CA GLU A 208 8.87 4.17 -16.20
C GLU A 208 10.20 3.47 -16.46
N ASN A 209 11.05 4.11 -17.26
CA ASN A 209 12.28 3.50 -17.78
C ASN A 209 13.13 2.86 -16.68
N ASN A 210 13.58 1.63 -16.91
CA ASN A 210 14.44 0.85 -16.01
C ASN A 210 13.88 0.52 -14.60
N ILE A 211 12.68 0.97 -14.22
CA ILE A 211 12.12 0.71 -12.87
C ILE A 211 11.93 -0.79 -12.63
N LEU A 212 11.49 -1.56 -13.63
CA LEU A 212 11.38 -3.02 -13.54
C LEU A 212 12.72 -3.69 -13.21
N ASN A 213 13.83 -3.23 -13.80
CA ASN A 213 15.15 -3.78 -13.48
C ASN A 213 15.56 -3.45 -12.05
N ILE A 214 15.30 -2.23 -11.56
CA ILE A 214 15.61 -1.85 -10.18
C ILE A 214 14.79 -2.68 -9.19
N CYS A 215 13.52 -2.95 -9.47
CA CYS A 215 12.67 -3.83 -8.67
C CYS A 215 13.19 -5.28 -8.60
N MET A 216 13.85 -5.76 -9.66
CA MET A 216 14.52 -7.06 -9.66
C MET A 216 15.86 -7.02 -8.92
N ASP A 217 16.63 -5.93 -9.06
CA ASP A 217 17.88 -5.72 -8.33
C ASP A 217 17.66 -5.67 -6.80
N ILE A 218 16.51 -5.17 -6.34
CA ILE A 218 16.09 -5.22 -4.92
C ILE A 218 16.06 -6.67 -4.41
N LEU A 219 15.53 -7.61 -5.20
CA LEU A 219 15.49 -9.03 -4.82
C LEU A 219 16.90 -9.63 -4.82
N ASP A 220 17.73 -9.27 -5.80
CA ASP A 220 19.11 -9.75 -5.96
C ASP A 220 20.13 -9.08 -5.01
N ARG A 221 19.70 -8.16 -4.13
CA ARG A 221 20.55 -7.43 -3.17
C ARG A 221 20.20 -7.63 -1.71
N ASN A 222 19.21 -8.46 -1.41
CA ASN A 222 18.75 -8.67 -0.04
C ASN A 222 19.65 -9.63 0.77
N LEU A 223 19.64 -9.50 2.10
CA LEU A 223 20.45 -10.30 3.01
C LEU A 223 20.30 -11.83 2.81
N ASN A 224 19.10 -12.32 2.46
CA ASN A 224 18.90 -13.74 2.17
C ASN A 224 19.64 -14.15 0.88
N TYR A 225 19.60 -13.33 -0.16
CA TYR A 225 20.32 -13.58 -1.40
C TYR A 225 21.84 -13.51 -1.21
N TYR A 226 22.34 -12.54 -0.43
CA TYR A 226 23.77 -12.47 -0.10
C TYR A 226 24.27 -13.74 0.63
N ASN A 227 23.45 -14.28 1.53
CA ASN A 227 23.79 -15.49 2.30
C ASN A 227 23.66 -16.79 1.49
N ASP A 228 22.56 -16.97 0.74
CA ASP A 228 22.34 -18.11 -0.16
C ASP A 228 21.45 -17.69 -1.34
N PRO A 229 22.06 -17.34 -2.50
CA PRO A 229 21.33 -16.94 -3.70
C PRO A 229 20.35 -17.99 -4.22
N VAL A 230 20.66 -19.28 -4.06
CA VAL A 230 19.83 -20.38 -4.59
C VAL A 230 18.60 -20.57 -3.71
N SER A 231 18.79 -20.58 -2.39
CA SER A 231 17.70 -20.65 -1.41
C SER A 231 16.79 -19.42 -1.45
N ASP A 232 17.33 -18.21 -1.59
CA ASP A 232 16.55 -17.00 -1.83
C ASP A 232 15.71 -17.12 -3.11
N CYS A 233 16.34 -17.35 -4.27
CA CYS A 233 15.64 -17.47 -5.54
C CYS A 233 14.55 -18.56 -5.50
N SER A 234 14.81 -19.72 -4.91
CA SER A 234 13.83 -20.81 -4.81
C SER A 234 12.54 -20.44 -4.07
N ARG A 235 12.60 -19.45 -3.16
CA ARG A 235 11.46 -18.98 -2.35
C ARG A 235 10.72 -17.80 -2.98
N ARG A 236 11.24 -17.20 -4.07
CA ARG A 236 10.57 -16.11 -4.81
C ARG A 236 9.33 -16.57 -5.59
N ASN A 237 8.88 -17.82 -5.45
CA ASN A 237 7.55 -18.22 -5.88
C ASN A 237 6.44 -17.80 -4.89
N SER A 238 6.78 -17.42 -3.66
CA SER A 238 5.80 -17.07 -2.63
C SER A 238 5.63 -15.56 -2.51
N PRO A 239 4.40 -15.00 -2.63
CA PRO A 239 4.17 -13.58 -2.38
C PRO A 239 4.35 -13.22 -0.89
N VAL A 240 4.17 -14.17 0.02
CA VAL A 240 4.50 -14.04 1.46
C VAL A 240 5.99 -13.73 1.63
N TYR A 241 6.85 -14.51 0.96
CA TYR A 241 8.30 -14.34 1.03
C TYR A 241 8.76 -13.05 0.34
N VAL A 242 8.33 -12.82 -0.90
CA VAL A 242 8.70 -11.61 -1.66
C VAL A 242 8.25 -10.34 -0.95
N GLY A 243 7.02 -10.30 -0.42
CA GLY A 243 6.52 -9.17 0.37
C GLY A 243 7.41 -8.86 1.57
N ARG A 244 7.82 -9.88 2.34
CA ARG A 244 8.68 -9.75 3.53
C ARG A 244 10.15 -9.43 3.22
N VAL A 245 10.65 -9.81 2.04
CA VAL A 245 11.95 -9.37 1.53
C VAL A 245 11.89 -7.89 1.13
N VAL A 246 10.82 -7.46 0.47
CA VAL A 246 10.64 -6.06 0.06
C VAL A 246 10.40 -5.14 1.26
N SER A 247 9.66 -5.55 2.31
CA SER A 247 9.51 -4.69 3.50
C SER A 247 10.85 -4.39 4.18
N ALA A 248 11.76 -5.36 4.22
CA ALA A 248 13.14 -5.13 4.67
C ALA A 248 13.89 -4.18 3.72
N MET A 249 13.99 -4.54 2.43
CA MET A 249 14.86 -3.86 1.48
C MET A 249 14.51 -2.40 1.17
N ILE A 250 13.28 -1.96 1.47
CA ILE A 250 12.86 -0.58 1.18
C ILE A 250 13.44 0.41 2.20
N ASN A 251 13.75 -0.01 3.43
CA ASN A 251 14.58 0.77 4.36
C ASN A 251 16.03 0.29 4.33
N SER A 252 16.98 1.17 4.69
CA SER A 252 18.42 0.88 4.63
C SER A 252 19.01 0.35 5.94
N ASN A 253 18.19 -0.04 6.90
CA ASN A 253 18.67 -0.66 8.13
C ASN A 253 19.24 -2.06 7.78
N GLU A 254 20.21 -2.54 8.56
CA GLU A 254 20.97 -3.78 8.29
C GLU A 254 21.74 -3.82 6.94
N ASP A 255 22.04 -2.64 6.37
CA ASP A 255 22.77 -2.39 5.12
C ASP A 255 22.04 -2.76 3.79
N PHE A 256 22.42 -2.06 2.71
CA PHE A 256 22.03 -2.30 1.30
C PHE A 256 20.59 -1.98 0.85
N GLY A 257 19.70 -1.52 1.73
CA GLY A 257 18.34 -1.11 1.33
C GLY A 257 18.22 0.26 0.65
N VAL A 258 16.99 0.63 0.25
CA VAL A 258 16.71 1.77 -0.65
C VAL A 258 16.75 3.15 0.04
N LEU A 259 16.06 3.33 1.17
CA LEU A 259 15.86 4.64 1.82
C LEU A 259 16.44 4.70 3.24
N GLU A 260 17.17 5.79 3.54
CA GLU A 260 17.59 6.12 4.90
C GLU A 260 16.45 6.87 5.62
N GLY A 261 16.02 6.40 6.79
CA GLY A 261 14.95 7.02 7.58
C GLY A 261 15.46 8.18 8.42
N LYS A 262 14.77 9.34 8.38
CA LYS A 262 15.10 10.47 9.26
C LYS A 262 13.87 11.30 9.63
N TRP A 263 13.67 11.46 10.94
CA TRP A 263 12.51 12.14 11.52
C TRP A 263 12.85 13.43 12.27
N ASP A 264 14.13 13.72 12.51
CA ASP A 264 14.55 15.06 12.93
C ASP A 264 14.41 16.08 11.77
N LYS A 265 14.83 17.33 12.00
CA LYS A 265 14.60 18.43 11.07
C LYS A 265 15.72 18.72 10.08
N ASP A 266 16.91 18.17 10.29
CA ASP A 266 18.07 18.60 9.50
C ASP A 266 18.28 17.67 8.30
N PHE A 267 17.81 18.10 7.14
CA PHE A 267 17.98 17.37 5.88
C PHE A 267 19.08 18.00 5.00
N ALA A 268 20.03 18.76 5.56
CA ALA A 268 21.03 19.49 4.77
C ALA A 268 21.95 18.59 3.90
N ASP A 269 22.15 17.33 4.28
CA ASP A 269 22.92 16.32 3.54
C ASP A 269 22.07 15.39 2.66
N GLY A 270 20.78 15.68 2.48
CA GLY A 270 19.87 14.85 1.70
C GLY A 270 18.66 15.62 1.14
N VAL A 271 17.60 14.87 0.84
CA VAL A 271 16.32 15.41 0.40
C VAL A 271 15.31 15.31 1.55
N ASP A 272 14.72 16.44 1.93
CA ASP A 272 13.56 16.46 2.85
C ASP A 272 12.48 15.48 2.35
N PRO A 273 12.02 14.50 3.17
CA PRO A 273 10.99 13.52 2.82
C PRO A 273 9.71 14.12 2.19
N ASN A 274 9.39 15.38 2.51
CA ASN A 274 8.24 16.11 2.01
C ASN A 274 8.49 16.80 0.66
N SER A 275 9.68 16.68 0.11
CA SER A 275 10.04 17.16 -1.23
C SER A 275 9.80 16.11 -2.31
N TRP A 276 9.84 14.81 -1.98
CA TRP A 276 9.58 13.71 -2.92
C TRP A 276 8.16 13.74 -3.47
N ASN A 277 8.02 13.65 -4.79
CA ASN A 277 6.72 13.61 -5.48
C ASN A 277 6.35 12.21 -5.97
N GLY A 278 7.33 11.31 -6.03
CA GLY A 278 7.20 10.00 -6.64
C GLY A 278 8.36 9.07 -6.29
N SER A 279 8.19 7.79 -6.58
CA SER A 279 9.14 6.72 -6.32
C SER A 279 10.25 6.63 -7.37
N VAL A 280 9.99 7.14 -8.58
CA VAL A 280 10.85 6.99 -9.76
C VAL A 280 12.25 7.56 -9.52
N GLU A 281 12.36 8.82 -9.10
CA GLU A 281 13.66 9.44 -8.82
C GLU A 281 14.38 8.81 -7.62
N ILE A 282 13.65 8.26 -6.64
CA ILE A 282 14.25 7.56 -5.50
C ILE A 282 14.94 6.29 -6.00
N LEU A 283 14.22 5.45 -6.75
CA LEU A 283 14.75 4.20 -7.29
C LEU A 283 15.88 4.44 -8.30
N TRP A 284 15.75 5.45 -9.18
CA TRP A 284 16.84 5.87 -10.07
C TRP A 284 18.06 6.39 -9.31
N SER A 285 17.88 7.20 -8.25
CA SER A 285 18.99 7.71 -7.44
C SER A 285 19.73 6.59 -6.72
N TRP A 286 19.01 5.62 -6.16
CA TRP A 286 19.57 4.44 -5.50
C TRP A 286 20.46 3.67 -6.47
N GLN A 287 19.95 3.25 -7.64
CA GLN A 287 20.74 2.51 -8.62
C GLN A 287 21.93 3.35 -9.16
N LYS A 288 21.73 4.64 -9.38
CA LYS A 288 22.74 5.54 -9.95
C LYS A 288 23.93 5.78 -9.02
N ASP A 289 23.71 5.83 -7.71
CA ASP A 289 24.78 6.01 -6.72
C ASP A 289 25.32 4.67 -6.18
N ASP A 290 25.37 3.64 -7.04
CA ASP A 290 25.85 2.29 -6.72
C ASP A 290 25.12 1.67 -5.51
N TYR A 291 23.79 1.84 -5.48
CA TYR A 291 22.88 1.23 -4.51
C TYR A 291 23.14 1.69 -3.05
N LYS A 292 23.71 2.89 -2.87
CA LYS A 292 23.78 3.56 -1.57
C LYS A 292 22.41 4.08 -1.13
N PRO A 293 22.10 4.10 0.19
CA PRO A 293 20.83 4.58 0.71
C PRO A 293 20.47 6.00 0.26
N VAL A 294 19.23 6.17 -0.20
CA VAL A 294 18.69 7.47 -0.62
C VAL A 294 18.19 8.23 0.60
N LYS A 295 18.80 9.39 0.83
CA LYS A 295 18.45 10.33 1.91
C LYS A 295 17.37 11.31 1.45
N TYR A 296 16.21 11.46 2.08
CA TYR A 296 15.69 10.77 3.26
C TYR A 296 14.23 10.30 3.06
N GLY A 297 13.85 9.25 3.79
CA GLY A 297 12.49 8.70 3.86
C GLY A 297 11.79 8.96 5.20
N GLN A 298 10.45 9.02 5.14
CA GLN A 298 9.49 8.93 6.25
C GLN A 298 8.35 8.00 5.80
N CYS A 299 7.45 7.55 6.69
CA CYS A 299 6.59 6.37 6.42
C CYS A 299 5.83 6.38 5.08
N TRP A 300 5.25 7.51 4.65
CA TRP A 300 4.59 7.58 3.34
C TRP A 300 5.53 7.41 2.14
N VAL A 301 6.81 7.78 2.28
CA VAL A 301 7.85 7.58 1.26
C VAL A 301 8.18 6.09 1.17
N PHE A 302 8.45 5.43 2.31
CA PHE A 302 8.70 3.99 2.37
C PHE A 302 7.52 3.21 1.76
N ALA A 303 6.29 3.44 2.26
CA ALA A 303 5.09 2.78 1.78
C ALA A 303 4.80 3.03 0.28
N ALA A 304 5.13 4.20 -0.25
CA ALA A 304 4.90 4.50 -1.66
C ALA A 304 5.95 3.86 -2.60
N VAL A 305 7.22 3.82 -2.19
CA VAL A 305 8.26 3.08 -2.94
C VAL A 305 8.00 1.58 -2.85
N MET A 306 7.63 1.05 -1.68
CA MET A 306 7.21 -0.35 -1.52
C MET A 306 5.99 -0.69 -2.38
N CYS A 307 4.97 0.17 -2.42
CA CYS A 307 3.82 0.01 -3.33
C CYS A 307 4.26 -0.08 -4.79
N THR A 308 5.22 0.76 -5.19
CA THR A 308 5.76 0.78 -6.55
C THR A 308 6.43 -0.55 -6.89
N VAL A 309 7.31 -1.04 -6.02
CA VAL A 309 8.04 -2.31 -6.23
C VAL A 309 7.08 -3.49 -6.30
N LEU A 310 6.12 -3.59 -5.38
CA LEU A 310 5.18 -4.72 -5.36
C LEU A 310 4.22 -4.72 -6.55
N ARG A 311 3.71 -3.55 -6.96
CA ARG A 311 2.95 -3.40 -8.23
C ARG A 311 3.80 -3.78 -9.44
N CYS A 312 5.07 -3.36 -9.48
CA CYS A 312 6.01 -3.68 -10.55
C CYS A 312 6.23 -5.20 -10.66
N LEU A 313 6.34 -5.92 -9.54
CA LEU A 313 6.49 -7.38 -9.48
C LEU A 313 5.17 -8.14 -9.76
N GLY A 314 4.03 -7.45 -9.81
CA GLY A 314 2.72 -8.03 -10.09
C GLY A 314 1.93 -8.47 -8.85
N ILE A 315 2.29 -8.03 -7.65
CA ILE A 315 1.46 -8.23 -6.45
C ILE A 315 0.47 -7.05 -6.36
N PRO A 316 -0.85 -7.28 -6.23
CA PRO A 316 -1.80 -6.18 -6.08
C PRO A 316 -1.63 -5.51 -4.72
N THR A 317 -1.29 -4.21 -4.73
CA THR A 317 -0.91 -3.46 -3.52
C THR A 317 -1.57 -2.09 -3.48
N ARG A 318 -1.99 -1.68 -2.28
CA ARG A 318 -2.48 -0.32 -1.98
C ARG A 318 -1.74 0.28 -0.78
N VAL A 319 -1.76 1.60 -0.67
CA VAL A 319 -1.21 2.36 0.45
C VAL A 319 -2.32 2.65 1.45
N ILE A 320 -2.06 2.37 2.73
CA ILE A 320 -2.97 2.59 3.85
C ILE A 320 -2.40 3.70 4.73
N THR A 321 -3.26 4.63 5.16
CA THR A 321 -2.95 5.62 6.21
C THR A 321 -3.77 5.30 7.45
N ASN A 322 -3.13 5.06 8.59
CA ASN A 322 -3.77 4.97 9.90
C ASN A 322 -3.60 6.30 10.64
N PHE A 323 -4.66 6.92 11.19
CA PHE A 323 -4.53 8.13 12.01
C PHE A 323 -4.48 7.78 13.50
N ASN A 324 -3.70 8.54 14.28
CA ASN A 324 -3.36 8.19 15.66
C ASN A 324 -2.79 6.75 15.77
N SER A 325 -1.80 6.41 14.94
CA SER A 325 -1.12 5.10 15.00
C SER A 325 -0.28 5.05 16.28
N ALA A 326 -0.49 4.04 17.10
CA ALA A 326 0.40 3.80 18.23
C ALA A 326 1.72 3.20 17.74
N HIS A 327 2.84 3.65 18.31
CA HIS A 327 4.09 2.91 18.34
C HIS A 327 4.28 2.50 19.80
N ASN A 328 3.91 1.25 20.11
CA ASN A 328 4.14 0.65 21.41
C ASN A 328 5.44 -0.17 21.33
N THR A 329 6.45 0.27 22.08
CA THR A 329 7.79 -0.31 22.12
C THR A 329 7.94 -1.36 23.20
N ASP A 330 7.14 -1.29 24.27
CA ASP A 330 7.29 -2.19 25.42
C ASP A 330 6.49 -3.50 25.26
N GLY A 331 5.44 -3.53 24.42
CA GLY A 331 4.52 -4.65 24.19
C GLY A 331 3.39 -4.83 25.21
N ASN A 332 2.98 -3.79 25.95
CA ASN A 332 1.96 -3.86 27.02
C ASN A 332 0.51 -3.54 26.61
N MET A 333 0.24 -3.31 25.31
CA MET A 333 -1.05 -2.88 24.73
C MET A 333 -1.55 -1.47 25.12
N ASN A 334 -0.75 -0.67 25.80
CA ASN A 334 -1.02 0.74 26.10
C ASN A 334 0.00 1.65 25.38
N VAL A 335 -0.24 2.96 25.38
CA VAL A 335 0.80 3.97 25.09
C VAL A 335 0.75 5.03 26.19
N ASP A 336 1.85 5.17 26.92
CA ASP A 336 1.93 5.98 28.14
C ASP A 336 2.42 7.42 27.87
N MET A 337 1.52 8.39 27.96
CA MET A 337 1.81 9.82 27.76
C MET A 337 2.11 10.51 29.11
N HIS A 338 3.35 10.94 29.35
CA HIS A 338 3.76 11.59 30.61
C HIS A 338 3.78 13.11 30.55
N TYR A 339 3.22 13.78 31.57
CA TYR A 339 3.26 15.23 31.74
C TYR A 339 3.70 15.58 33.16
N ASP A 340 4.42 16.68 33.35
CA ASP A 340 4.76 17.18 34.68
C ASP A 340 3.60 17.96 35.34
N THR A 341 3.81 18.33 36.60
CA THR A 341 2.87 19.15 37.39
C THR A 341 2.66 20.59 36.88
N GLU A 342 3.37 21.02 35.85
CA GLU A 342 3.24 22.33 35.19
C GLU A 342 2.53 22.21 33.82
N GLY A 343 2.27 20.98 33.34
CA GLY A 343 1.59 20.69 32.09
C GLY A 343 2.55 20.56 30.88
N LYS A 344 3.84 20.41 31.13
CA LYS A 344 4.86 20.11 30.12
C LYS A 344 4.95 18.60 29.91
N PHE A 345 5.04 18.15 28.66
CA PHE A 345 5.26 16.72 28.36
C PHE A 345 6.68 16.28 28.74
N LEU A 346 6.83 15.02 29.12
CA LEU A 346 8.10 14.39 29.48
C LEU A 346 8.35 13.18 28.56
N GLU A 347 9.44 13.23 27.81
CA GLU A 347 9.93 12.10 27.01
C GLU A 347 10.63 11.11 27.97
N ILE A 348 9.84 10.21 28.58
CA ILE A 348 10.31 9.20 29.57
C ILE A 348 10.52 7.82 28.93
N HIS A 349 9.69 7.47 27.95
CA HIS A 349 9.73 6.21 27.19
C HIS A 349 9.66 6.52 25.70
N ASP A 350 10.05 5.55 24.86
CA ASP A 350 10.04 5.70 23.40
C ASP A 350 8.64 5.51 22.76
N ASP A 351 7.67 5.02 23.55
CA ASP A 351 6.26 4.92 23.17
C ASP A 351 5.70 6.26 22.65
N SER A 352 5.03 6.21 21.51
CA SER A 352 4.50 7.41 20.86
C SER A 352 3.19 7.16 20.14
N ILE A 353 2.40 8.22 19.91
CA ILE A 353 1.23 8.16 19.03
C ILE A 353 1.47 9.09 17.85
N TRP A 354 1.69 8.46 16.70
CA TRP A 354 1.91 9.13 15.43
C TRP A 354 0.55 9.63 14.93
N ASN A 355 0.50 10.92 14.58
CA ASN A 355 -0.71 11.59 14.11
C ASN A 355 -1.31 10.89 12.89
N PHE A 356 -0.43 10.37 12.04
CA PHE A 356 -0.74 9.31 11.11
C PHE A 356 0.51 8.45 10.89
N HIS A 357 0.30 7.20 10.51
CA HIS A 357 1.30 6.31 9.97
C HIS A 357 0.83 5.75 8.63
N VAL A 358 1.76 5.28 7.80
CA VAL A 358 1.47 4.87 6.42
C VAL A 358 2.22 3.58 6.09
N TRP A 359 1.48 2.55 5.69
CA TRP A 359 1.99 1.22 5.32
C TRP A 359 1.33 0.72 4.04
N ASN A 360 1.57 -0.54 3.67
CA ASN A 360 0.97 -1.19 2.52
C ASN A 360 0.01 -2.32 2.91
N GLU A 361 -1.06 -2.44 2.13
CA GLU A 361 -1.86 -3.67 2.08
C GLU A 361 -1.61 -4.36 0.74
N CYS A 362 -1.30 -5.66 0.80
CA CYS A 362 -1.00 -6.49 -0.37
C CYS A 362 -1.95 -7.69 -0.42
N TRP A 363 -2.43 -8.03 -1.62
CA TRP A 363 -3.45 -9.07 -1.80
C TRP A 363 -2.81 -10.42 -2.17
N PHE A 364 -2.94 -11.42 -1.29
CA PHE A 364 -2.60 -12.81 -1.62
C PHE A 364 -3.20 -13.86 -0.65
N LEU A 365 -3.10 -15.12 -1.05
CA LEU A 365 -3.45 -16.29 -0.23
C LEU A 365 -2.44 -16.53 0.89
N ARG A 366 -2.94 -16.89 2.08
CA ARG A 366 -2.16 -17.24 3.26
C ARG A 366 -2.18 -18.74 3.55
N ARG A 367 -1.52 -19.53 2.70
CA ARG A 367 -1.45 -21.00 2.83
C ARG A 367 -0.73 -21.46 4.12
N ASP A 368 0.10 -20.58 4.69
CA ASP A 368 0.90 -20.77 5.89
C ASP A 368 0.09 -20.68 7.20
N ILE A 369 -0.97 -19.86 7.24
CA ILE A 369 -1.85 -19.71 8.42
C ILE A 369 -3.32 -20.08 8.17
N GLY A 370 -3.68 -20.40 6.92
CA GLY A 370 -4.99 -20.90 6.51
C GLY A 370 -5.80 -19.92 5.66
N TYR A 371 -6.63 -20.45 4.76
CA TYR A 371 -7.33 -19.66 3.74
C TYR A 371 -8.22 -18.54 4.30
N PHE A 372 -8.77 -18.68 5.52
CA PHE A 372 -9.58 -17.66 6.18
C PHE A 372 -8.84 -16.31 6.33
N TYR A 373 -7.51 -16.33 6.51
CA TYR A 373 -6.68 -15.14 6.68
C TYR A 373 -6.14 -14.56 5.36
N SER A 374 -6.59 -15.08 4.22
CA SER A 374 -6.19 -14.61 2.88
C SER A 374 -6.84 -13.27 2.51
N GLY A 375 -6.34 -12.65 1.45
CA GLY A 375 -6.78 -11.33 0.98
C GLY A 375 -5.76 -10.27 1.39
N TRP A 376 -6.21 -9.15 1.95
CA TRP A 376 -5.32 -8.05 2.32
C TRP A 376 -4.40 -8.38 3.51
N GLN A 377 -3.10 -8.21 3.28
CA GLN A 377 -2.03 -8.39 4.26
C GLN A 377 -1.29 -7.07 4.47
N VAL A 378 -1.16 -6.62 5.72
CA VAL A 378 -0.30 -5.49 6.10
C VAL A 378 1.15 -5.87 5.89
N LEU A 379 1.89 -4.99 5.23
CA LEU A 379 3.34 -4.99 5.10
C LEU A 379 3.79 -3.55 5.33
N ASP A 380 4.75 -3.35 6.24
CA ASP A 380 5.34 -2.03 6.47
C ASP A 380 6.86 -2.11 6.30
N SER A 381 7.38 -1.13 5.57
CA SER A 381 8.79 -0.92 5.27
C SER A 381 9.41 0.19 6.10
N THR A 382 8.63 0.86 6.95
CA THR A 382 9.13 1.84 7.91
C THR A 382 9.91 1.11 9.02
N PRO A 383 11.17 1.46 9.29
CA PRO A 383 11.96 0.81 10.33
C PRO A 383 11.52 1.29 11.72
N GLN A 384 10.49 0.64 12.29
CA GLN A 384 10.01 0.88 13.65
C GLN A 384 10.44 -0.20 14.64
N GLU A 385 10.28 -1.47 14.28
CA GLU A 385 10.59 -2.62 15.12
C GLU A 385 11.38 -3.69 14.34
N GLU A 386 12.25 -4.42 15.03
CA GLU A 386 12.98 -5.54 14.45
C GLU A 386 12.17 -6.84 14.50
N SER A 387 11.89 -7.43 13.34
CA SER A 387 11.27 -8.74 13.24
C SER A 387 12.29 -9.84 12.90
N GLN A 388 12.70 -10.55 13.95
CA GLN A 388 13.75 -11.58 13.93
C GLN A 388 15.13 -10.99 13.57
N GLY A 389 15.49 -9.86 14.18
CA GLY A 389 16.80 -9.20 14.04
C GLY A 389 16.99 -8.40 12.74
N VAL A 390 15.90 -7.96 12.10
CA VAL A 390 15.89 -7.16 10.87
C VAL A 390 14.67 -6.22 10.90
N HIS A 391 14.83 -4.97 10.52
CA HIS A 391 13.76 -3.97 10.39
C HIS A 391 12.85 -4.29 9.21
N ARG A 392 11.81 -5.07 9.48
CA ARG A 392 10.79 -5.49 8.52
C ARG A 392 9.50 -5.81 9.26
N CYS A 393 8.37 -5.47 8.66
CA CYS A 393 7.06 -5.83 9.19
C CYS A 393 6.21 -6.56 8.15
N GLY A 394 5.48 -7.58 8.60
CA GLY A 394 4.50 -8.35 7.82
C GLY A 394 5.10 -9.49 6.97
N PRO A 395 4.25 -10.24 6.25
CA PRO A 395 2.83 -9.97 6.04
C PRO A 395 1.93 -10.38 7.22
N THR A 396 1.14 -9.43 7.70
CA THR A 396 0.14 -9.61 8.76
C THR A 396 -1.25 -9.66 8.15
N SER A 397 -2.08 -10.66 8.46
CA SER A 397 -3.45 -10.67 7.92
C SER A 397 -4.30 -9.59 8.58
N VAL A 398 -4.94 -8.73 7.78
CA VAL A 398 -5.89 -7.72 8.29
C VAL A 398 -7.04 -8.38 9.07
N ILE A 399 -7.42 -9.60 8.69
CA ILE A 399 -8.43 -10.40 9.40
C ILE A 399 -7.90 -10.87 10.76
N ALA A 400 -6.64 -11.33 10.85
CA ALA A 400 -6.04 -11.71 12.14
C ALA A 400 -5.92 -10.52 13.10
N VAL A 401 -5.63 -9.32 12.58
CA VAL A 401 -5.65 -8.07 13.37
C VAL A 401 -7.07 -7.80 13.89
N LYS A 402 -8.08 -7.88 13.02
CA LYS A 402 -9.48 -7.63 13.42
C LYS A 402 -10.03 -8.60 14.46
N GLU A 403 -9.69 -9.88 14.35
CA GLU A 403 -10.16 -10.91 15.26
C GLU A 403 -9.27 -11.07 16.51
N GLY A 404 -8.15 -10.33 16.60
CA GLY A 404 -7.21 -10.39 17.73
C GLY A 404 -6.38 -11.67 17.81
N ASP A 405 -6.16 -12.35 16.69
CA ASP A 405 -5.34 -13.56 16.57
C ASP A 405 -3.84 -13.22 16.51
N VAL A 406 -3.37 -12.48 17.52
CA VAL A 406 -2.01 -11.91 17.59
C VAL A 406 -0.89 -12.97 17.67
N ASN A 407 -1.23 -14.22 17.95
CA ASN A 407 -0.29 -15.35 17.92
C ASN A 407 0.10 -15.82 16.51
N LEU A 408 -0.56 -15.32 15.45
CA LEU A 408 -0.27 -15.70 14.06
C LEU A 408 0.89 -14.88 13.48
N GLY A 409 1.68 -15.50 12.62
CA GLY A 409 2.72 -14.81 11.87
C GLY A 409 2.15 -13.96 10.71
N TYR A 410 2.78 -12.85 10.31
CA TYR A 410 3.96 -12.22 10.90
C TYR A 410 3.55 -10.93 11.62
N ASP A 411 4.25 -10.59 12.71
CA ASP A 411 4.23 -9.25 13.33
C ASP A 411 2.85 -8.75 13.82
N THR A 412 1.87 -9.66 13.91
CA THR A 412 0.49 -9.36 14.32
C THR A 412 0.37 -8.65 15.68
N PRO A 413 1.19 -8.93 16.72
CA PRO A 413 1.11 -8.17 17.97
C PRO A 413 1.40 -6.69 17.80
N PHE A 414 2.42 -6.35 16.99
CA PHE A 414 2.81 -4.97 16.72
C PHE A 414 1.69 -4.25 15.94
N VAL A 415 1.30 -4.77 14.78
CA VAL A 415 0.26 -4.17 13.93
C VAL A 415 -1.09 -4.07 14.65
N PHE A 416 -1.40 -5.00 15.56
CA PHE A 416 -2.59 -4.91 16.41
C PHE A 416 -2.50 -3.75 17.40
N ALA A 417 -1.36 -3.55 18.06
CA ALA A 417 -1.15 -2.41 18.96
C ALA A 417 -1.28 -1.07 18.20
N GLU A 418 -0.75 -0.97 16.98
CA GLU A 418 -0.83 0.25 16.15
C GLU A 418 -2.26 0.77 15.93
N VAL A 419 -3.25 -0.13 15.86
CA VAL A 419 -4.66 0.21 15.60
C VAL A 419 -5.58 0.08 16.82
N ASN A 420 -5.15 -0.59 17.89
CA ASN A 420 -6.01 -0.87 19.06
C ASN A 420 -5.44 -0.42 20.42
N ALA A 421 -4.19 0.05 20.54
CA ALA A 421 -3.60 0.32 21.87
C ALA A 421 -4.36 1.39 22.70
N ASP A 422 -4.47 1.14 24.01
CA ASP A 422 -5.11 2.05 24.96
C ASP A 422 -4.18 3.24 25.26
N ARG A 423 -4.60 4.48 25.01
CA ARG A 423 -3.79 5.66 25.40
C ARG A 423 -3.95 5.94 26.89
N VAL A 424 -2.87 5.87 27.66
CA VAL A 424 -2.88 6.18 29.10
C VAL A 424 -2.13 7.50 29.33
N THR A 425 -2.72 8.40 30.11
CA THR A 425 -2.09 9.69 30.44
C THR A 425 -1.70 9.74 31.91
N TRP A 426 -0.45 10.12 32.17
CA TRP A 426 0.15 10.19 33.51
C TRP A 426 0.62 11.60 33.84
N ILE A 427 0.39 12.03 35.07
CA ILE A 427 1.02 13.19 35.68
C ILE A 427 2.19 12.71 36.54
N VAL A 428 3.36 13.30 36.35
CA VAL A 428 4.60 12.97 37.04
C VAL A 428 4.95 14.09 38.01
N HIS A 429 5.03 13.74 39.28
CA HIS A 429 5.35 14.66 40.37
C HIS A 429 6.86 14.85 40.52
N LYS A 430 7.27 15.91 41.23
CA LYS A 430 8.69 16.29 41.38
C LYS A 430 9.52 15.28 42.21
N ASP A 431 8.85 14.35 42.89
CA ASP A 431 9.45 13.20 43.61
C ASP A 431 9.58 11.93 42.75
N GLY A 432 9.12 11.98 41.49
CA GLY A 432 9.12 10.86 40.55
C GLY A 432 7.88 9.96 40.61
N SER A 433 6.93 10.23 41.53
CA SER A 433 5.67 9.48 41.58
C SER A 433 4.79 9.77 40.35
N LYS A 434 4.07 8.75 39.86
CA LYS A 434 3.16 8.84 38.71
C LYS A 434 1.70 8.71 39.17
N GLU A 435 0.87 9.66 38.75
CA GLU A 435 -0.59 9.70 38.97
C GLU A 435 -1.29 9.49 37.63
N LYS A 436 -2.23 8.53 37.55
CA LYS A 436 -2.98 8.26 36.32
C LYS A 436 -4.09 9.30 36.15
N ALA A 437 -3.98 10.15 35.12
CA ALA A 437 -4.98 11.17 34.83
C ALA A 437 -6.23 10.58 34.14
N TYR A 438 -6.04 9.78 33.08
CA TYR A 438 -7.12 9.05 32.39
C TYR A 438 -6.56 7.97 31.44
N THR A 439 -7.45 7.08 30.99
CA THR A 439 -7.23 6.21 29.81
C THR A 439 -8.25 6.57 28.74
N ASP A 440 -7.84 6.50 27.47
CA ASP A 440 -8.66 6.69 26.30
C ASP A 440 -8.47 5.52 25.34
N SER A 441 -9.39 4.55 25.40
CA SER A 441 -9.36 3.31 24.61
C SER A 441 -9.83 3.48 23.16
N LYS A 442 -10.14 4.72 22.74
CA LYS A 442 -10.78 5.01 21.45
C LYS A 442 -9.99 6.02 20.62
N PHE A 443 -8.82 6.42 21.11
CA PHE A 443 -8.02 7.45 20.46
C PHE A 443 -7.20 6.90 19.29
N VAL A 444 -6.65 5.69 19.46
CA VAL A 444 -5.72 5.06 18.52
C VAL A 444 -6.48 4.44 17.34
N GLY A 445 -5.82 4.31 16.18
CA GLY A 445 -6.34 3.53 15.06
C GLY A 445 -7.57 4.10 14.36
N GLN A 446 -7.58 5.41 14.09
CA GLN A 446 -8.76 6.13 13.59
C GLN A 446 -8.70 6.39 12.09
N CYS A 447 -9.88 6.45 11.45
CA CYS A 447 -10.07 6.85 10.05
C CYS A 447 -9.09 6.17 9.07
N ILE A 448 -8.81 4.88 9.25
CA ILE A 448 -7.86 4.13 8.43
C ILE A 448 -8.30 4.22 6.97
N SER A 449 -7.41 4.71 6.10
CA SER A 449 -7.77 5.27 4.79
C SER A 449 -6.97 4.68 3.63
N THR A 450 -7.63 4.44 2.50
CA THR A 450 -7.01 4.12 1.21
C THR A 450 -7.64 4.93 0.09
N LYS A 451 -6.94 5.05 -1.05
CA LYS A 451 -7.51 5.62 -2.28
C LYS A 451 -8.63 4.72 -2.81
N ALA A 452 -9.67 5.33 -3.37
CA ALA A 452 -10.74 4.63 -4.07
C ALA A 452 -10.30 4.07 -5.43
N ILE A 453 -10.91 2.96 -5.83
CA ILE A 453 -10.79 2.40 -7.18
C ILE A 453 -11.29 3.43 -8.19
N GLY A 454 -10.45 3.76 -9.18
CA GLY A 454 -10.82 4.64 -10.31
C GLY A 454 -11.09 6.11 -9.96
N SER A 455 -10.83 6.58 -8.73
CA SER A 455 -10.97 7.99 -8.36
C SER A 455 -10.04 8.41 -7.23
N ASP A 456 -9.87 9.71 -7.02
CA ASP A 456 -9.07 10.27 -5.92
C ASP A 456 -9.85 10.36 -4.60
N ALA A 457 -11.01 9.71 -4.48
CA ALA A 457 -11.80 9.72 -3.25
C ALA A 457 -11.14 8.89 -2.13
N ARG A 458 -11.41 9.28 -0.87
CA ARG A 458 -11.01 8.52 0.33
C ARG A 458 -12.00 7.38 0.57
N VAL A 459 -11.49 6.17 0.76
CA VAL A 459 -12.25 5.03 1.31
C VAL A 459 -11.80 4.81 2.75
N ASP A 460 -12.76 4.71 3.66
CA ASP A 460 -12.51 4.37 5.06
C ASP A 460 -12.57 2.86 5.25
N VAL A 461 -11.46 2.27 5.70
CA VAL A 461 -11.27 0.83 5.92
C VAL A 461 -11.07 0.49 7.40
N THR A 462 -11.35 1.41 8.34
CA THR A 462 -11.19 1.17 9.80
C THR A 462 -11.92 -0.10 10.25
N HIS A 463 -13.12 -0.34 9.70
CA HIS A 463 -13.96 -1.51 9.96
C HIS A 463 -13.38 -2.85 9.47
N ASN A 464 -12.29 -2.84 8.70
CA ASN A 464 -11.54 -4.03 8.31
C ASN A 464 -10.48 -4.41 9.35
N TYR A 465 -9.99 -3.45 10.14
CA TYR A 465 -8.93 -3.66 11.14
C TYR A 465 -9.45 -3.91 12.55
N LYS A 466 -10.64 -3.39 12.88
CA LYS A 466 -11.24 -3.56 14.21
C LYS A 466 -12.77 -3.46 14.20
N PHE A 467 -13.36 -3.91 15.31
CA PHE A 467 -14.78 -3.75 15.60
C PHE A 467 -15.10 -2.30 16.02
N PRO A 468 -16.38 -1.87 15.98
CA PRO A 468 -16.75 -0.48 16.31
C PRO A 468 -16.42 -0.08 17.75
N GLU A 469 -15.82 1.09 17.92
CA GLU A 469 -15.36 1.66 19.20
C GLU A 469 -16.41 1.70 20.32
N GLY A 470 -16.20 0.89 21.37
CA GLY A 470 -17.13 0.70 22.49
C GLY A 470 -18.23 -0.33 22.24
N SER A 471 -18.09 -1.21 21.24
CA SER A 471 -18.89 -2.43 21.18
C SER A 471 -18.29 -3.50 22.09
N PRO A 472 -19.09 -4.43 22.63
CA PRO A 472 -18.55 -5.55 23.42
C PRO A 472 -17.49 -6.35 22.67
N GLN A 473 -17.66 -6.54 21.36
CA GLN A 473 -16.74 -7.28 20.49
C GLN A 473 -15.36 -6.63 20.37
N GLU A 474 -15.28 -5.30 20.30
CA GLU A 474 -13.99 -4.58 20.31
C GLU A 474 -13.23 -4.88 21.59
N ARG A 475 -13.92 -4.82 22.73
CA ARG A 475 -13.30 -5.04 24.04
C ARG A 475 -12.91 -6.51 24.28
N GLU A 476 -13.78 -7.45 23.90
CA GLU A 476 -13.50 -8.90 23.94
C GLU A 476 -12.24 -9.25 23.11
N VAL A 477 -12.10 -8.65 21.92
CA VAL A 477 -10.94 -8.83 21.03
C VAL A 477 -9.67 -8.20 21.60
N PHE A 478 -9.75 -6.98 22.16
CA PHE A 478 -8.62 -6.35 22.85
C PHE A 478 -8.14 -7.22 24.03
N GLU A 479 -9.06 -7.75 24.83
CA GLU A 479 -8.73 -8.57 26.00
C GLU A 479 -8.12 -9.93 25.60
N LYS A 480 -8.66 -10.58 24.57
CA LYS A 480 -8.05 -11.76 23.92
C LYS A 480 -6.60 -11.49 23.52
N ALA A 481 -6.34 -10.41 22.78
CA ALA A 481 -4.99 -10.05 22.33
C ALA A 481 -4.06 -9.72 23.51
N SER A 482 -4.53 -8.95 24.49
CA SER A 482 -3.76 -8.55 25.67
C SER A 482 -3.33 -9.73 26.52
N GLN A 483 -4.20 -10.73 26.69
CA GLN A 483 -3.86 -11.97 27.39
C GLN A 483 -2.67 -12.67 26.71
N TYR A 484 -2.71 -12.86 25.39
CA TYR A 484 -1.59 -13.47 24.64
C TYR A 484 -0.26 -12.68 24.79
N MET A 485 -0.30 -11.35 24.71
CA MET A 485 0.92 -10.53 24.85
C MET A 485 1.52 -10.62 26.26
N SER A 486 0.69 -10.78 27.30
CA SER A 486 1.19 -10.98 28.67
C SER A 486 2.02 -12.26 28.83
N PHE A 487 1.66 -13.35 28.13
CA PHE A 487 2.42 -14.61 28.15
C PHE A 487 3.67 -14.56 27.26
N TYR A 488 3.66 -13.76 26.20
CA TYR A 488 4.83 -13.57 25.31
C TYR A 488 6.04 -12.92 26.02
N LYS A 489 5.79 -12.19 27.12
CA LYS A 489 6.83 -11.55 27.95
C LYS A 489 7.35 -12.40 29.11
N THR A 490 6.62 -13.42 29.57
CA THR A 490 7.17 -14.34 30.57
C THR A 490 8.29 -15.16 29.92
N PRO A 491 9.52 -15.13 30.44
CA PRO A 491 10.54 -16.09 30.01
C PRO A 491 9.99 -17.48 30.27
N LEU A 492 9.93 -18.31 29.23
CA LEU A 492 9.72 -19.74 29.40
C LEU A 492 10.94 -20.28 30.17
N GLU A 493 10.80 -20.42 31.49
CA GLU A 493 11.63 -21.36 32.22
C GLU A 493 11.50 -22.71 31.52
N ILE A 494 12.60 -23.16 30.92
CA ILE A 494 12.64 -24.39 30.14
C ILE A 494 12.43 -25.54 31.13
N THR A 495 11.18 -25.95 31.27
CA THR A 495 10.78 -27.18 31.94
C THR A 495 11.22 -28.34 31.06
N ASN A 496 12.49 -28.68 31.18
CA ASN A 496 13.12 -29.81 30.52
C ASN A 496 12.33 -31.09 30.83
N PHE A 497 11.57 -31.59 29.85
CA PHE A 497 11.12 -32.98 29.88
C PHE A 497 12.35 -33.88 29.76
N SER A 498 12.73 -34.45 30.90
CA SER A 498 13.94 -35.26 31.05
C SER A 498 13.88 -36.52 30.19
N HIS A 499 14.79 -36.63 29.22
CA HIS A 499 15.27 -37.94 28.77
C HIS A 499 16.61 -38.24 29.44
N SER A 500 16.63 -39.37 30.17
CA SER A 500 17.74 -40.05 30.84
C SER A 500 19.18 -39.52 30.64
N THR A 501 19.79 -39.16 31.78
CA THR A 501 21.21 -38.90 31.99
C THR A 501 22.18 -39.96 31.44
N VAL A 502 23.31 -39.48 30.88
CA VAL A 502 24.62 -40.13 30.98
C VAL A 502 25.59 -39.12 31.58
N GLU A 503 26.28 -39.49 32.66
CA GLU A 503 27.15 -38.58 33.43
C GLU A 503 28.50 -38.32 32.74
N SER A 504 29.00 -37.07 32.81
CA SER A 504 30.45 -36.82 32.91
C SER A 504 30.82 -35.46 33.52
N ARG A 505 31.11 -35.50 34.82
CA ARG A 505 32.10 -34.71 35.60
C ARG A 505 32.53 -33.31 35.09
N THR A 506 31.99 -32.30 35.78
CA THR A 506 32.66 -31.12 36.37
C THR A 506 34.11 -30.77 36.00
N ARG A 507 34.32 -29.47 35.69
CA ARG A 507 35.37 -28.64 36.31
C ARG A 507 35.01 -27.14 36.25
N ASP A 508 35.37 -26.43 37.31
CA ASP A 508 35.15 -24.99 37.52
C ASP A 508 36.11 -24.12 36.68
N GLU A 509 35.72 -22.89 36.35
CA GLU A 509 36.37 -21.66 36.88
C GLU A 509 35.61 -20.36 36.49
N GLN A 510 35.99 -19.26 37.15
CA GLN A 510 35.26 -17.98 37.25
C GLN A 510 35.73 -16.89 36.23
N PRO A 511 35.07 -15.71 36.14
CA PRO A 511 35.06 -14.89 34.92
C PRO A 511 36.13 -13.78 34.85
N ALA A 512 36.31 -13.21 33.65
CA ALA A 512 37.07 -11.98 33.41
C ALA A 512 36.33 -11.00 32.47
N GLN A 513 36.62 -9.71 32.63
CA GLN A 513 35.91 -8.56 32.04
C GLN A 513 36.54 -8.02 30.71
N PRO A 514 35.95 -7.00 30.03
CA PRO A 514 36.05 -6.85 28.57
C PRO A 514 37.07 -5.78 28.07
N THR A 515 37.01 -5.52 26.74
CA THR A 515 37.63 -4.45 25.91
C THR A 515 38.98 -4.77 25.22
N PRO A 516 39.35 -4.09 24.11
CA PRO A 516 38.52 -3.61 22.99
C PRO A 516 39.09 -3.93 21.57
N ALA A 517 38.37 -3.45 20.55
CA ALA A 517 38.60 -3.56 19.10
C ALA A 517 40.04 -3.44 18.54
N LEU A 518 40.30 -4.19 17.46
CA LEU A 518 41.33 -3.86 16.45
C LEU A 518 40.85 -4.19 15.03
N THR A 519 41.11 -3.26 14.11
CA THR A 519 40.84 -3.34 12.67
C THR A 519 41.96 -4.05 11.89
N ALA A 520 41.66 -4.83 10.84
CA ALA A 520 42.37 -4.76 9.54
C ALA A 520 41.82 -5.72 8.46
N ARG A 521 41.96 -5.26 7.21
CA ARG A 521 41.59 -5.89 5.93
C ARG A 521 42.41 -7.15 5.56
N SER A 522 41.75 -8.04 4.81
CA SER A 522 42.23 -8.79 3.62
C SER A 522 43.59 -9.53 3.62
N LEU A 523 43.59 -10.83 3.28
CA LEU A 523 43.99 -11.29 1.92
C LEU A 523 43.88 -12.83 1.73
N LEU A 524 43.30 -13.21 0.60
CA LEU A 524 43.45 -14.41 -0.24
C LEU A 524 44.10 -15.73 0.27
N ASN A 525 43.38 -16.80 -0.10
CA ASN A 525 43.81 -18.06 -0.76
C ASN A 525 43.82 -19.39 0.01
N PRO A 526 43.58 -20.52 -0.72
CA PRO A 526 42.95 -21.71 -0.13
C PRO A 526 43.93 -22.88 0.06
N LEU A 527 43.50 -23.87 0.85
CA LEU A 527 44.09 -25.20 0.85
C LEU A 527 43.01 -26.28 0.79
N LEU A 528 43.08 -27.10 -0.27
CA LEU A 528 42.40 -28.40 -0.31
C LEU A 528 43.10 -29.37 0.65
N THR A 529 42.32 -30.17 1.38
CA THR A 529 42.70 -31.56 1.69
C THR A 529 41.49 -32.46 1.56
N SER A 530 41.63 -33.49 0.73
CA SER A 530 40.69 -34.58 0.52
C SER A 530 40.54 -35.47 1.76
N TYR A 531 39.33 -35.98 2.00
CA TYR A 531 39.17 -37.32 2.60
C TYR A 531 38.09 -38.12 1.88
N THR A 532 38.37 -39.39 1.68
CA THR A 532 37.61 -40.31 0.82
C THR A 532 36.66 -41.20 1.63
N GLY A 533 35.45 -41.38 1.10
CA GLY A 533 34.74 -42.66 1.13
C GLY A 533 34.05 -43.08 2.45
N ASN A 534 32.73 -43.21 2.38
CA ASN A 534 32.08 -44.50 2.69
C ASN A 534 30.68 -44.56 2.04
N THR A 535 30.32 -45.73 1.54
CA THR A 535 29.09 -46.00 0.77
C THR A 535 28.06 -46.81 1.57
N LEU A 536 26.79 -46.42 1.43
CA LEU A 536 25.57 -47.25 1.62
C LEU A 536 25.22 -47.67 3.08
N PRO A 537 23.95 -48.04 3.39
CA PRO A 537 22.83 -48.35 2.47
C PRO A 537 21.50 -47.61 2.75
N SER A 538 20.49 -47.97 1.97
CA SER A 538 19.10 -47.45 1.93
C SER A 538 18.07 -48.34 2.67
N ILE A 539 16.81 -47.84 2.82
CA ILE A 539 15.55 -48.55 3.19
C ILE A 539 15.34 -48.74 4.73
N PRO A 540 14.10 -48.71 5.32
CA PRO A 540 12.74 -48.55 4.75
C PRO A 540 11.85 -47.43 5.36
N GLU A 541 10.69 -47.20 4.72
CA GLU A 541 9.50 -46.60 5.35
C GLU A 541 8.80 -47.57 6.33
N ARG A 542 8.34 -47.05 7.49
CA ARG A 542 7.01 -47.25 8.13
C ARG A 542 7.06 -47.13 9.65
N ASN A 543 6.09 -46.40 10.21
CA ASN A 543 5.15 -46.81 11.27
C ASN A 543 4.35 -45.58 11.72
N THR A 544 3.10 -45.40 11.27
CA THR A 544 1.86 -45.88 11.93
C THR A 544 1.62 -45.28 13.32
N LEU A 545 0.68 -44.34 13.38
CA LEU A 545 0.08 -43.82 14.62
C LEU A 545 -0.98 -44.81 15.17
N PRO A 546 -1.23 -44.82 16.49
CA PRO A 546 -2.23 -45.69 17.12
C PRO A 546 -3.67 -45.15 16.99
N PRO A 547 -4.70 -46.00 17.17
CA PRO A 547 -6.11 -45.60 17.06
C PRO A 547 -6.64 -44.96 18.35
N VAL A 548 -7.65 -44.10 18.23
CA VAL A 548 -8.49 -43.63 19.35
C VAL A 548 -9.97 -43.72 18.93
N ASP A 549 -10.80 -44.22 19.84
CA ASP A 549 -12.16 -44.72 19.59
C ASP A 549 -13.19 -43.66 19.14
N GLU A 550 -14.15 -44.14 18.36
CA GLU A 550 -15.42 -43.46 18.09
C GLU A 550 -16.35 -43.51 19.31
N ARG A 551 -17.02 -42.38 19.62
CA ARG A 551 -18.45 -42.41 19.98
C ARG A 551 -19.15 -41.04 19.92
N ASN A 552 -20.08 -40.95 18.95
CA ASN A 552 -21.36 -40.22 18.99
C ASN A 552 -21.39 -38.68 19.15
N THR A 553 -22.27 -37.90 18.50
CA THR A 553 -23.10 -38.04 17.28
C THR A 553 -23.78 -36.68 17.07
N MET A 554 -23.89 -36.17 15.84
CA MET A 554 -24.91 -35.17 15.45
C MET A 554 -25.47 -35.52 14.06
N PRO A 555 -26.77 -35.26 13.77
CA PRO A 555 -27.48 -35.93 12.69
C PRO A 555 -27.34 -35.23 11.33
N SER A 556 -27.40 -36.04 10.26
CA SER A 556 -27.54 -35.59 8.89
C SER A 556 -28.98 -35.19 8.56
N MET A 557 -29.16 -34.15 7.74
CA MET A 557 -30.34 -34.02 6.88
C MET A 557 -29.93 -33.83 5.43
N SER A 558 -30.71 -34.45 4.55
CA SER A 558 -30.36 -34.77 3.18
C SER A 558 -30.76 -33.70 2.18
N ALA A 559 -29.95 -33.56 1.11
CA ALA A 559 -30.36 -32.85 -0.08
C ALA A 559 -31.41 -33.66 -0.86
N ARG A 560 -32.51 -33.03 -1.29
CA ARG A 560 -33.24 -33.38 -2.53
C ARG A 560 -34.29 -32.34 -2.94
N ASN A 561 -34.43 -32.20 -4.26
CA ASN A 561 -35.52 -31.55 -5.01
C ASN A 561 -35.59 -30.01 -4.90
N GLY A 562 -35.99 -29.27 -5.94
CA GLY A 562 -36.36 -29.67 -7.30
C GLY A 562 -37.20 -28.57 -7.98
N LEU A 563 -36.96 -28.31 -9.27
CA LEU A 563 -37.67 -27.28 -10.05
C LEU A 563 -39.16 -27.64 -10.28
N PRO A 564 -40.09 -26.65 -10.34
CA PRO A 564 -41.48 -26.90 -10.70
C PRO A 564 -41.69 -27.04 -12.23
N PRO A 565 -42.70 -27.83 -12.68
CA PRO A 565 -42.85 -28.22 -14.09
C PRO A 565 -43.74 -27.30 -14.94
N ARG A 566 -43.59 -27.41 -16.27
CA ARG A 566 -44.59 -26.95 -17.27
C ARG A 566 -45.49 -28.12 -17.71
N PRO A 567 -46.77 -27.87 -18.10
CA PRO A 567 -47.70 -28.93 -18.49
C PRO A 567 -47.48 -29.42 -19.92
N GLY A 568 -47.66 -30.72 -20.16
CA GLY A 568 -47.53 -31.35 -21.48
C GLY A 568 -48.86 -31.63 -22.19
N ARG A 569 -48.77 -31.99 -23.47
CA ARG A 569 -49.84 -32.67 -24.24
C ARG A 569 -49.27 -33.69 -25.22
N ASN A 570 -49.56 -34.96 -24.91
CA ASN A 570 -49.99 -36.07 -25.78
C ASN A 570 -49.28 -36.36 -27.13
N GLY A 571 -48.86 -37.63 -27.27
CA GLY A 571 -49.42 -38.47 -28.35
C GLY A 571 -48.50 -38.92 -29.50
N LEU A 572 -47.83 -40.05 -29.32
CA LEU A 572 -47.37 -40.97 -30.38
C LEU A 572 -48.59 -41.72 -31.00
N PRO A 573 -48.53 -42.41 -32.19
CA PRO A 573 -47.38 -43.24 -32.62
C PRO A 573 -47.05 -43.37 -34.14
N SER A 574 -45.98 -44.14 -34.37
CA SER A 574 -45.39 -44.72 -35.59
C SER A 574 -46.31 -45.18 -36.74
N ARG A 575 -45.81 -45.26 -37.99
CA ARG A 575 -45.17 -46.48 -38.58
C ARG A 575 -44.67 -46.35 -40.05
N SER A 576 -43.76 -47.26 -40.42
CA SER A 576 -43.50 -47.90 -41.74
C SER A 576 -42.74 -47.18 -42.87
N GLU A 577 -41.77 -47.94 -43.41
CA GLU A 577 -40.93 -47.69 -44.59
C GLU A 577 -41.61 -48.18 -45.89
N ARG A 578 -41.20 -47.64 -47.06
CA ARG A 578 -40.72 -48.41 -48.25
C ARG A 578 -40.36 -47.57 -49.49
N ASN A 579 -39.10 -47.69 -49.91
CA ASN A 579 -38.55 -47.94 -51.25
C ASN A 579 -39.20 -47.31 -52.52
N GLY A 580 -38.36 -46.65 -53.35
CA GLY A 580 -38.66 -46.33 -54.77
C GLY A 580 -37.58 -45.52 -55.51
N LEU A 581 -36.59 -46.20 -56.09
CA LEU A 581 -35.54 -45.67 -57.02
C LEU A 581 -36.05 -45.64 -58.49
N PRO A 582 -35.27 -45.25 -59.55
CA PRO A 582 -34.03 -44.45 -59.68
C PRO A 582 -34.04 -43.37 -60.82
N SER A 583 -33.04 -42.47 -60.86
CA SER A 583 -32.35 -42.06 -62.12
C SER A 583 -31.06 -41.24 -61.87
N ARG A 584 -30.06 -41.44 -62.73
CA ARG A 584 -28.68 -40.85 -62.77
C ARG A 584 -28.57 -39.87 -63.96
N PRO A 585 -27.42 -39.19 -64.22
CA PRO A 585 -26.37 -38.62 -63.35
C PRO A 585 -25.97 -37.16 -63.75
N GLY A 586 -25.16 -36.44 -62.95
CA GLY A 586 -24.41 -35.29 -63.51
C GLY A 586 -23.73 -34.30 -62.54
N ARG A 587 -22.39 -34.31 -62.54
CA ARG A 587 -21.45 -33.19 -62.25
C ARG A 587 -21.69 -32.32 -60.99
N ASN A 588 -20.87 -32.54 -59.96
CA ASN A 588 -20.57 -31.54 -58.94
C ASN A 588 -19.47 -30.59 -59.44
N ALA A 589 -19.75 -29.29 -59.48
CA ALA A 589 -18.77 -28.22 -59.50
C ALA A 589 -19.35 -27.04 -58.70
N PHE A 590 -18.73 -26.71 -57.57
CA PHE A 590 -19.07 -25.54 -56.76
C PHE A 590 -17.84 -24.67 -56.57
N SER A 591 -17.98 -23.40 -56.95
CA SER A 591 -17.08 -22.29 -56.64
C SER A 591 -17.92 -21.16 -56.04
N PRO A 592 -17.44 -20.40 -55.05
CA PRO A 592 -18.33 -19.57 -54.23
C PRO A 592 -18.42 -18.12 -54.72
N GLU A 593 -19.63 -17.56 -54.78
CA GLU A 593 -19.86 -16.11 -54.82
C GLU A 593 -20.66 -15.63 -53.61
N ARG A 594 -20.27 -14.49 -53.05
CA ARG A 594 -20.93 -13.84 -51.90
C ARG A 594 -21.72 -12.61 -52.36
N ARG A 595 -23.03 -12.58 -52.07
CA ARG A 595 -23.84 -11.35 -51.81
C ARG A 595 -24.84 -11.70 -50.71
N ALA A 596 -24.75 -11.13 -49.51
CA ALA A 596 -25.17 -9.76 -49.14
C ALA A 596 -26.70 -9.58 -49.18
N PHE A 597 -27.33 -9.52 -48.01
CA PHE A 597 -28.75 -9.21 -47.82
C PHE A 597 -28.92 -8.11 -46.76
N SER A 598 -29.76 -7.13 -47.07
CA SER A 598 -30.14 -6.01 -46.20
C SER A 598 -31.46 -6.26 -45.49
N PRO A 599 -31.73 -5.59 -44.36
CA PRO A 599 -33.09 -5.39 -43.88
C PRO A 599 -33.54 -3.92 -43.94
N GLY A 600 -34.82 -3.73 -44.28
CA GLY A 600 -35.61 -2.51 -44.11
C GLY A 600 -37.10 -2.90 -44.04
N ARG A 601 -38.04 -2.05 -43.57
CA ARG A 601 -37.96 -0.64 -43.16
C ARG A 601 -39.27 -0.23 -42.43
N ASN A 602 -39.34 1.03 -41.97
CA ASN A 602 -40.56 1.82 -41.61
C ASN A 602 -41.15 1.63 -40.19
N ALA A 603 -41.62 2.66 -39.47
CA ALA A 603 -41.54 4.14 -39.62
C ALA A 603 -41.75 4.80 -38.21
N PHE A 604 -41.34 6.05 -37.95
CA PHE A 604 -42.13 7.29 -38.17
C PHE A 604 -41.27 8.58 -38.27
N SER A 605 -41.90 9.70 -38.64
CA SER A 605 -41.33 10.86 -39.37
C SER A 605 -40.92 12.10 -38.53
N PRO A 606 -40.09 13.02 -39.08
CA PRO A 606 -39.86 14.39 -38.58
C PRO A 606 -40.34 15.53 -39.53
N GLU A 607 -40.50 16.77 -39.00
CA GLU A 607 -40.58 18.14 -39.62
C GLU A 607 -41.47 19.07 -38.71
N ARG A 608 -41.46 20.43 -38.67
CA ARG A 608 -40.67 21.54 -39.28
C ARG A 608 -40.80 22.87 -38.47
N SER A 609 -39.77 23.74 -38.46
CA SER A 609 -39.81 25.25 -38.35
C SER A 609 -40.38 25.92 -37.07
N ALA A 610 -40.07 27.17 -36.65
CA ALA A 610 -39.24 28.32 -37.14
C ALA A 610 -38.59 29.08 -35.92
N PHE A 611 -37.57 29.94 -36.04
CA PHE A 611 -37.66 31.37 -36.43
C PHE A 611 -36.27 32.04 -36.70
N SER A 612 -36.29 33.28 -37.23
CA SER A 612 -35.22 33.97 -37.99
C SER A 612 -34.24 34.91 -37.21
N PRO A 613 -33.12 35.35 -37.84
CA PRO A 613 -32.22 36.41 -37.34
C PRO A 613 -32.35 37.76 -38.10
N GLU A 614 -31.98 38.92 -37.51
CA GLU A 614 -31.31 40.08 -38.18
C GLU A 614 -30.88 41.27 -37.25
N ARG A 615 -29.62 41.74 -37.45
CA ARG A 615 -29.05 43.13 -37.41
C ARG A 615 -28.96 44.02 -36.12
N ARG A 616 -28.01 44.98 -36.18
CA ARG A 616 -27.47 45.91 -35.12
C ARG A 616 -27.89 47.39 -35.35
N PRO A 617 -27.61 48.37 -34.44
CA PRO A 617 -26.38 49.21 -34.58
C PRO A 617 -25.74 49.90 -33.32
N PHE A 618 -24.45 50.26 -33.48
CA PHE A 618 -23.54 51.30 -32.89
C PHE A 618 -23.84 52.25 -31.67
N SER A 619 -22.93 52.20 -30.65
CA SER A 619 -22.07 53.28 -30.01
C SER A 619 -22.61 54.63 -29.43
N PRO A 620 -21.85 55.45 -28.64
CA PRO A 620 -20.75 55.26 -27.64
C PRO A 620 -20.90 56.10 -26.31
N GLU A 621 -19.80 56.27 -25.53
CA GLU A 621 -19.59 57.17 -24.34
C GLU A 621 -20.22 56.74 -22.98
N ARG A 622 -19.74 57.09 -21.77
CA ARG A 622 -18.56 57.85 -21.27
C ARG A 622 -18.11 57.37 -19.85
N ARG A 623 -16.97 57.86 -19.33
CA ARG A 623 -16.40 57.55 -17.99
C ARG A 623 -17.15 58.21 -16.82
N ALA A 624 -17.20 57.56 -15.65
CA ALA A 624 -17.12 58.24 -14.33
C ALA A 624 -16.69 57.30 -13.18
N PHE A 625 -16.16 57.90 -12.12
CA PHE A 625 -15.41 57.34 -10.98
C PHE A 625 -16.19 56.49 -9.95
N SER A 626 -15.41 55.72 -9.16
CA SER A 626 -15.72 55.08 -7.86
C SER A 626 -16.01 56.11 -6.73
N PRO A 627 -16.32 55.74 -5.47
CA PRO A 627 -16.40 54.39 -4.85
C PRO A 627 -17.65 54.12 -3.96
N GLU A 628 -17.85 52.87 -3.51
CA GLU A 628 -17.84 52.48 -2.08
C GLU A 628 -18.31 51.02 -1.81
N ARG A 629 -18.05 50.60 -0.56
CA ARG A 629 -18.13 49.26 0.05
C ARG A 629 -19.44 48.47 -0.16
N SER A 630 -19.32 47.17 -0.39
CA SER A 630 -20.03 46.16 0.45
C SER A 630 -19.52 44.72 0.27
N ALA A 631 -19.36 44.07 1.43
CA ALA A 631 -19.69 42.69 1.77
C ALA A 631 -19.29 41.51 0.84
N PHE A 632 -18.35 40.70 1.31
CA PHE A 632 -18.23 39.30 0.91
C PHE A 632 -19.39 38.47 1.49
N SER A 633 -19.94 37.57 0.68
CA SER A 633 -20.69 36.40 1.15
C SER A 633 -20.49 35.28 0.11
N PRO A 634 -19.79 34.18 0.44
CA PRO A 634 -19.74 33.02 -0.42
C PRO A 634 -21.06 32.24 -0.31
N GLU A 635 -21.67 31.94 -1.45
CA GLU A 635 -22.94 31.21 -1.52
C GLU A 635 -22.78 29.79 -0.95
N ARG A 636 -23.72 29.39 -0.08
CA ARG A 636 -23.84 28.01 0.36
C ARG A 636 -24.67 27.23 -0.65
N SER A 637 -24.04 26.31 -1.39
CA SER A 637 -24.75 25.22 -2.06
C SER A 637 -25.28 24.23 -1.00
N ALA A 638 -26.53 24.39 -0.60
CA ALA A 638 -27.21 23.43 0.27
C ALA A 638 -27.58 22.17 -0.54
N PHE A 639 -26.96 21.03 -0.23
CA PHE A 639 -27.36 19.73 -0.75
C PHE A 639 -28.37 19.08 0.20
N SER A 640 -29.63 19.02 -0.25
CA SER A 640 -30.67 18.17 0.34
C SER A 640 -30.49 16.73 -0.15
N PRO A 641 -30.52 15.72 0.73
CA PRO A 641 -30.46 14.32 0.29
C PRO A 641 -31.85 13.84 -0.16
N GLU A 642 -32.05 13.68 -1.46
CA GLU A 642 -33.19 12.94 -1.98
C GLU A 642 -33.01 11.44 -1.70
N ARG A 643 -33.97 10.85 -0.97
CA ARG A 643 -34.01 9.41 -0.70
C ARG A 643 -34.73 8.69 -1.83
N ASN A 644 -34.00 7.90 -2.62
CA ASN A 644 -34.60 6.80 -3.37
C ASN A 644 -34.61 5.54 -2.49
N ALA A 645 -35.79 5.13 -2.06
CA ALA A 645 -36.00 3.92 -1.28
C ALA A 645 -36.44 2.76 -2.19
N PHE A 646 -35.75 1.62 -2.10
CA PHE A 646 -36.28 0.33 -2.55
C PHE A 646 -36.74 -0.47 -1.34
N THR A 647 -38.01 -0.87 -1.34
CA THR A 647 -38.62 -1.76 -0.35
C THR A 647 -38.69 -3.20 -0.89
N PRO A 648 -38.46 -4.20 -0.04
CA PRO A 648 -39.24 -5.43 -0.06
C PRO A 648 -40.47 -5.31 0.85
N GLU A 649 -41.51 -6.07 0.57
CA GLU A 649 -42.83 -5.92 1.19
C GLU A 649 -42.92 -6.48 2.62
N ARG A 650 -43.99 -6.07 3.31
CA ARG A 650 -44.30 -6.42 4.70
C ARG A 650 -44.71 -7.89 4.83
N ASN A 651 -44.51 -8.44 6.03
CA ASN A 651 -45.64 -9.00 6.76
C ASN A 651 -45.65 -8.41 8.18
N ALA A 652 -46.83 -7.97 8.61
CA ALA A 652 -47.02 -7.19 9.83
C ALA A 652 -47.99 -7.88 10.77
N PHE A 653 -47.69 -7.90 12.07
CA PHE A 653 -48.71 -7.98 13.11
C PHE A 653 -48.31 -7.09 14.29
N SER A 654 -49.02 -5.97 14.42
CA SER A 654 -49.12 -5.23 15.69
C SER A 654 -50.27 -5.81 16.52
N PRO A 655 -50.25 -5.62 17.84
CA PRO A 655 -51.33 -4.81 18.41
C PRO A 655 -50.82 -3.68 19.32
N ALA A 656 -51.74 -2.78 19.67
CA ALA A 656 -51.41 -1.47 20.21
C ALA A 656 -51.38 -1.37 21.75
N ARG A 657 -50.66 -0.33 22.19
CA ARG A 657 -50.69 0.34 23.52
C ARG A 657 -51.82 -0.06 24.48
N ARG A 658 -51.43 -0.33 25.74
CA ARG A 658 -52.07 0.29 26.92
C ARG A 658 -51.00 0.77 27.88
N ALA A 659 -51.23 1.93 28.50
CA ALA A 659 -50.42 2.44 29.60
C ALA A 659 -50.99 1.92 30.92
N PHE A 660 -50.12 1.50 31.83
CA PHE A 660 -50.39 1.40 33.27
C PHE A 660 -49.05 1.49 34.02
N SER A 661 -48.94 2.47 34.92
CA SER A 661 -47.99 2.39 36.05
C SER A 661 -48.69 1.66 37.20
N PRO A 662 -47.94 0.91 38.01
CA PRO A 662 -48.25 0.86 39.43
C PRO A 662 -47.02 1.10 40.31
N ASP A 663 -47.29 1.60 41.51
CA ASP A 663 -46.31 1.94 42.53
C ASP A 663 -45.65 0.73 43.23
N ARG A 664 -44.59 1.06 43.95
CA ARG A 664 -43.89 0.30 45.01
C ARG A 664 -44.67 -0.84 45.67
N ASN A 665 -43.98 -1.96 45.91
CA ASN A 665 -43.67 -2.36 47.29
C ASN A 665 -42.50 -3.35 47.37
N ALA A 666 -41.86 -3.39 48.54
CA ALA A 666 -40.61 -4.10 48.79
C ALA A 666 -40.81 -5.57 49.21
N PHE A 667 -39.81 -6.41 48.89
CA PHE A 667 -39.47 -7.62 49.66
C PHE A 667 -37.97 -7.89 49.57
N SER A 668 -37.35 -8.13 50.73
CA SER A 668 -36.04 -8.77 50.88
C SER A 668 -36.24 -10.16 51.49
N PRO A 669 -35.33 -11.11 51.25
CA PRO A 669 -34.57 -11.61 52.41
C PRO A 669 -33.09 -11.94 52.13
N GLU A 670 -32.25 -11.51 53.08
CA GLU A 670 -31.12 -12.20 53.73
C GLU A 670 -30.11 -13.05 52.91
N SER A 671 -28.92 -12.44 52.76
CA SER A 671 -27.57 -12.96 53.07
C SER A 671 -27.21 -14.44 52.86
N SER A 672 -26.19 -14.64 52.01
CA SER A 672 -25.06 -15.53 52.31
C SER A 672 -23.75 -14.83 51.92
N ALA A 673 -22.71 -14.96 52.74
CA ALA A 673 -21.47 -14.19 52.61
C ALA A 673 -20.31 -15.05 52.08
N GLY A 674 -19.45 -14.48 51.22
CA GLY A 674 -18.25 -15.18 50.74
C GLY A 674 -17.44 -14.39 49.71
N HIS A 675 -16.38 -13.73 50.18
CA HIS A 675 -15.26 -13.16 49.40
C HIS A 675 -15.61 -12.00 48.44
N ALA A 676 -15.48 -10.77 48.97
CA ALA A 676 -15.35 -9.59 48.14
C ALA A 676 -13.98 -9.59 47.43
N ALA A 677 -14.00 -9.54 46.10
CA ALA A 677 -12.86 -9.06 45.32
C ALA A 677 -12.55 -7.59 45.72
N PRO A 678 -11.32 -7.09 45.56
CA PRO A 678 -11.02 -5.69 45.79
C PRO A 678 -11.90 -4.83 44.90
N THR A 679 -12.78 -4.03 45.53
CA THR A 679 -13.60 -3.06 44.83
C THR A 679 -12.70 -2.00 44.21
N ILE A 680 -12.56 -2.05 42.89
CA ILE A 680 -12.04 -0.93 42.11
C ILE A 680 -12.91 0.29 42.47
N PRO A 681 -12.32 1.41 42.94
CA PRO A 681 -13.11 2.60 43.22
C PRO A 681 -13.79 3.08 41.94
N ASP A 682 -15.06 3.48 42.04
CA ASP A 682 -15.78 4.10 40.93
C ASP A 682 -14.94 5.27 40.35
N PRO A 683 -14.93 5.46 39.03
CA PRO A 683 -14.20 6.57 38.42
C PRO A 683 -14.75 7.89 38.98
N GLU A 684 -13.91 8.62 39.71
CA GLU A 684 -14.29 9.89 40.32
C GLU A 684 -14.82 10.85 39.24
N ILE A 685 -16.06 11.29 39.40
CA ILE A 685 -16.68 12.24 38.48
C ILE A 685 -15.87 13.55 38.54
N PRO A 686 -15.28 14.01 37.43
CA PRO A 686 -14.38 15.15 37.47
C PRO A 686 -15.13 16.43 37.84
N ASP A 687 -14.58 17.18 38.80
CA ASP A 687 -15.13 18.46 39.27
C ASP A 687 -15.33 19.50 38.15
N ILE A 688 -14.45 19.45 37.15
CA ILE A 688 -14.42 20.35 36.01
C ILE A 688 -14.22 19.55 34.72
N SER A 689 -14.76 20.06 33.62
CA SER A 689 -14.48 19.57 32.27
C SER A 689 -14.04 20.73 31.39
N GLY A 690 -13.30 20.45 30.32
CA GLY A 690 -12.93 21.49 29.38
C GLY A 690 -12.45 21.00 28.03
N LYS A 691 -12.38 21.94 27.07
CA LYS A 691 -11.96 21.68 25.69
C LYS A 691 -11.48 22.95 25.00
N PHE A 692 -10.49 22.81 24.12
CA PHE A 692 -10.10 23.90 23.22
C PHE A 692 -11.05 24.00 22.02
N LYS A 693 -11.43 25.24 21.68
CA LYS A 693 -12.18 25.64 20.49
C LYS A 693 -11.30 26.55 19.64
N ILE A 694 -11.20 26.26 18.35
CA ILE A 694 -10.42 27.06 17.39
C ILE A 694 -11.26 28.27 16.93
N LEU A 695 -10.61 29.44 16.79
CA LEU A 695 -11.22 30.71 16.35
C LEU A 695 -10.69 31.17 14.99
N GLY A 696 -10.97 30.40 13.94
CA GLY A 696 -10.59 30.75 12.57
C GLY A 696 -9.95 29.56 11.83
N PRO A 697 -9.50 29.78 10.57
CA PRO A 697 -8.76 28.78 9.83
C PRO A 697 -7.33 28.65 10.40
N LEU A 698 -6.80 27.42 10.45
CA LEU A 698 -5.41 27.16 10.80
C LEU A 698 -4.60 27.13 9.49
N VAL A 699 -3.92 28.22 9.14
CA VAL A 699 -3.16 28.34 7.89
C VAL A 699 -1.73 28.79 8.19
N VAL A 700 -0.76 28.20 7.50
CA VAL A 700 0.65 28.57 7.66
C VAL A 700 0.87 30.03 7.31
N GLY A 701 1.36 30.82 8.27
CA GLY A 701 1.68 32.25 8.11
C GLY A 701 0.70 33.22 8.77
N ASP A 702 -0.39 32.74 9.37
CA ASP A 702 -1.37 33.56 10.09
C ASP A 702 -1.39 33.19 11.60
N ASP A 703 -1.82 34.10 12.48
CA ASP A 703 -1.82 33.89 13.94
C ASP A 703 -2.86 32.83 14.37
N ILE A 704 -2.48 31.93 15.28
CA ILE A 704 -3.37 30.91 15.82
C ILE A 704 -4.17 31.52 16.97
N ASN A 705 -5.50 31.40 16.90
CA ASN A 705 -6.43 31.92 17.89
C ASN A 705 -7.34 30.80 18.41
N LEU A 706 -7.41 30.62 19.73
CA LEU A 706 -8.16 29.57 20.41
C LEU A 706 -8.89 30.14 21.64
N ILE A 707 -9.91 29.40 22.09
CA ILE A 707 -10.49 29.54 23.43
C ILE A 707 -10.46 28.19 24.11
N LEU A 708 -9.90 28.12 25.32
CA LEU A 708 -10.15 27.03 26.26
C LEU A 708 -11.50 27.27 26.95
N LEU A 709 -12.45 26.36 26.73
CA LEU A 709 -13.77 26.38 27.38
C LEU A 709 -13.71 25.55 28.68
N LEU A 710 -13.90 26.24 29.80
CA LEU A 710 -14.07 25.81 31.19
C LEU A 710 -15.51 25.42 31.53
N LYS A 711 -15.83 24.27 32.13
CA LYS A 711 -17.14 24.04 32.75
C LYS A 711 -17.03 23.41 34.12
N ASN A 712 -17.66 24.04 35.11
CA ASN A 712 -17.81 23.49 36.45
C ASN A 712 -18.98 22.49 36.49
N LEU A 713 -18.71 21.26 36.92
CA LEU A 713 -19.69 20.18 37.02
C LEU A 713 -20.26 20.04 38.43
N THR A 714 -19.79 20.84 39.38
CA THR A 714 -20.22 20.81 40.79
C THR A 714 -21.18 21.95 41.15
N PRO A 715 -21.96 21.81 42.24
CA PRO A 715 -22.80 22.89 42.78
C PRO A 715 -22.02 23.94 43.59
N PHE A 716 -20.68 23.89 43.62
CA PHE A 716 -19.83 24.79 44.42
C PHE A 716 -18.96 25.68 43.53
N HIS A 717 -18.55 26.86 44.02
CA HIS A 717 -17.56 27.67 43.30
C HIS A 717 -16.22 26.93 43.26
N LYS A 718 -15.64 26.80 42.05
CA LYS A 718 -14.33 26.17 41.85
C LYS A 718 -13.31 27.23 41.45
N PRO A 719 -12.47 27.73 42.39
CA PRO A 719 -11.24 28.41 42.03
C PRO A 719 -10.32 27.42 41.31
N ILE A 720 -9.78 27.81 40.16
CA ILE A 720 -8.89 26.99 39.36
C ILE A 720 -7.67 27.82 38.92
N LYS A 721 -6.54 27.13 38.81
CA LYS A 721 -5.32 27.62 38.19
C LYS A 721 -5.10 26.82 36.91
N VAL A 722 -4.88 27.51 35.80
CA VAL A 722 -4.70 26.91 34.47
C VAL A 722 -3.29 27.23 34.02
N ASN A 723 -2.45 26.21 33.90
CA ASN A 723 -1.16 26.32 33.23
C ASN A 723 -1.35 25.96 31.76
N LEU A 724 -1.00 26.88 30.87
CA LEU A 724 -1.08 26.72 29.42
C LEU A 724 0.33 26.54 28.86
N SER A 725 0.49 25.58 27.94
CA SER A 725 1.67 25.47 27.10
C SER A 725 1.28 25.19 25.65
N ALA A 726 2.14 25.57 24.71
CA ALA A 726 2.08 25.04 23.35
C ALA A 726 3.48 24.75 22.83
N SER A 727 3.58 23.69 22.02
CA SER A 727 4.84 23.19 21.48
C SER A 727 4.67 22.81 20.01
N CYS A 728 5.67 23.13 19.18
CA CYS A 728 5.84 22.51 17.88
C CYS A 728 6.17 21.02 18.06
N ILE A 729 5.47 20.16 17.32
CA ILE A 729 5.66 18.70 17.37
C ILE A 729 5.83 18.11 15.96
N LEU A 730 6.46 16.95 15.88
CA LEU A 730 6.52 16.16 14.64
C LEU A 730 5.19 15.45 14.38
N TYR A 731 5.01 14.93 13.18
CA TYR A 731 3.86 14.07 12.88
C TYR A 731 3.90 12.77 13.70
N THR A 732 5.08 12.31 14.13
CA THR A 732 5.29 11.18 15.06
C THR A 732 4.91 11.49 16.52
N GLY A 733 4.58 12.74 16.85
CA GLY A 733 4.23 13.18 18.21
C GLY A 733 5.41 13.72 19.03
N ARG A 734 6.66 13.35 18.69
CA ARG A 734 7.88 13.86 19.35
C ARG A 734 7.94 15.39 19.37
N ARG A 735 8.37 15.99 20.49
CA ARG A 735 8.42 17.44 20.65
C ARG A 735 9.68 18.05 20.03
N LEU A 736 9.57 19.30 19.59
CA LEU A 736 10.65 20.01 18.89
C LEU A 736 11.05 21.32 19.57
N ALA A 737 10.06 22.13 19.98
CA ALA A 737 10.28 23.38 20.69
C ALA A 737 8.99 23.81 21.40
N ASP A 738 9.11 24.29 22.63
CA ASP A 738 8.04 25.02 23.31
C ASP A 738 8.00 26.46 22.76
N ILE A 739 6.81 26.94 22.39
CA ILE A 739 6.60 28.23 21.69
C ILE A 739 5.78 29.24 22.48
N PHE A 740 5.01 28.76 23.46
CA PHE A 740 4.07 29.55 24.23
C PHE A 740 3.91 28.93 25.61
N THR A 741 3.93 29.75 26.65
CA THR A 741 3.47 29.39 28.00
C THR A 741 2.70 30.57 28.60
N ASP A 742 1.66 30.27 29.37
CA ASP A 742 0.87 31.27 30.08
C ASP A 742 0.23 30.63 31.33
N GLN A 743 -0.14 31.44 32.31
CA GLN A 743 -0.83 30.99 33.51
C GLN A 743 -2.01 31.93 33.81
N LYS A 744 -3.17 31.34 34.14
CA LYS A 744 -4.38 32.07 34.50
C LYS A 744 -5.00 31.48 35.76
N SER A 745 -5.51 32.33 36.63
CA SER A 745 -6.34 31.92 37.77
C SER A 745 -7.72 32.53 37.61
N LEU A 746 -8.76 31.72 37.79
CA LEU A 746 -10.15 32.15 37.68
C LEU A 746 -11.05 31.35 38.64
N VAL A 747 -12.24 31.86 38.92
CA VAL A 747 -13.26 31.16 39.73
C VAL A 747 -14.44 30.86 38.84
N ILE A 748 -14.78 29.57 38.66
CA ILE A 748 -15.96 29.16 37.90
C ILE A 748 -17.13 28.96 38.88
N SER A 749 -18.21 29.69 38.67
CA SER A 749 -19.45 29.55 39.44
C SER A 749 -20.13 28.19 39.21
N PRO A 750 -21.01 27.73 40.12
CA PRO A 750 -21.77 26.50 39.95
C PRO A 750 -22.48 26.42 38.60
N SER A 751 -22.32 25.30 37.90
CA SER A 751 -22.94 25.03 36.60
C SER A 751 -22.71 26.07 35.48
N GLN A 752 -21.74 26.99 35.64
CA GLN A 752 -21.39 27.98 34.62
C GLN A 752 -20.19 27.53 33.76
N ASP A 753 -20.17 28.08 32.55
CA ASP A 753 -19.04 27.97 31.63
C ASP A 753 -18.13 29.20 31.80
N ALA A 754 -16.82 28.99 31.80
CA ALA A 754 -15.79 30.03 31.75
C ALA A 754 -14.91 29.87 30.50
N HIS A 755 -14.15 30.90 30.14
CA HIS A 755 -13.29 30.83 28.96
C HIS A 755 -11.94 31.54 29.17
N VAL A 756 -10.90 30.95 28.60
CA VAL A 756 -9.55 31.55 28.53
C VAL A 756 -9.14 31.65 27.06
N SER A 757 -8.88 32.88 26.61
CA SER A 757 -8.42 33.15 25.24
C SER A 757 -6.93 32.86 25.12
N VAL A 758 -6.52 32.22 24.02
CA VAL A 758 -5.13 31.87 23.74
C VAL A 758 -4.80 32.33 22.32
N GLN A 759 -3.79 33.18 22.17
CA GLN A 759 -3.27 33.65 20.89
C GLN A 759 -1.78 33.28 20.79
N ILE A 760 -1.41 32.62 19.69
CA ILE A 760 -0.04 32.21 19.39
C ILE A 760 0.35 32.85 18.04
N PRO A 761 1.08 33.99 18.04
CA PRO A 761 1.46 34.68 16.82
C PRO A 761 2.38 33.86 15.91
N TYR A 762 2.33 34.08 14.59
CA TYR A 762 3.19 33.39 13.62
C TYR A 762 4.68 33.48 13.98
N SER A 763 5.11 34.64 14.49
CA SER A 763 6.51 34.86 14.89
C SER A 763 7.01 33.93 16.01
N GLN A 764 6.13 33.35 16.83
CA GLN A 764 6.51 32.40 17.88
C GLN A 764 6.78 31.00 17.35
N TYR A 765 6.14 30.60 16.23
CA TYR A 765 6.19 29.23 15.73
C TYR A 765 6.84 29.06 14.34
N GLN A 766 7.08 30.15 13.61
CA GLN A 766 7.63 30.12 12.24
C GLN A 766 8.93 29.33 12.08
N GLU A 767 9.83 29.35 13.08
CA GLU A 767 11.14 28.67 13.02
C GLU A 767 11.06 27.21 13.46
N CYS A 768 10.04 26.84 14.26
CA CYS A 768 9.85 25.48 14.72
C CYS A 768 8.81 24.69 13.94
N LEU A 769 8.03 25.34 13.07
CA LEU A 769 7.14 24.68 12.15
C LEU A 769 7.95 23.72 11.27
N ASN A 770 7.41 22.55 11.04
CA ASN A 770 7.97 21.48 10.24
C ASN A 770 6.90 21.01 9.25
N ASN A 771 7.22 20.09 8.36
CA ASN A 771 6.31 19.67 7.31
C ASN A 771 4.99 19.03 7.78
N GLY A 772 4.93 18.50 9.02
CA GLY A 772 3.67 18.08 9.63
C GLY A 772 2.73 19.25 9.99
N ASN A 773 3.24 20.48 9.97
CA ASN A 773 2.55 21.71 10.35
C ASN A 773 1.85 21.64 11.72
N ARG A 774 2.43 20.89 12.68
CA ARG A 774 1.77 20.55 13.95
C ARG A 774 2.21 21.41 15.12
N ILE A 775 1.21 21.82 15.90
CA ILE A 775 1.37 22.42 17.22
C ILE A 775 0.43 21.70 18.18
N GLN A 776 0.93 21.24 19.32
CA GLN A 776 0.11 20.76 20.42
C GLN A 776 -0.05 21.88 21.45
N VAL A 777 -1.28 22.08 21.91
CA VAL A 777 -1.63 23.00 23.00
C VAL A 777 -2.13 22.19 24.18
N VAL A 778 -1.66 22.50 25.38
CA VAL A 778 -1.99 21.81 26.62
C VAL A 778 -2.51 22.83 27.63
N ALA A 779 -3.56 22.45 28.36
CA ALA A 779 -4.01 23.14 29.57
C ALA A 779 -4.04 22.13 30.73
N LEU A 780 -3.19 22.34 31.74
CA LEU A 780 -3.30 21.64 33.01
C LEU A 780 -4.10 22.50 33.99
N CYS A 781 -5.29 22.02 34.37
CA CYS A 781 -6.18 22.69 35.30
C CYS A 781 -6.00 22.10 36.71
N GLU A 782 -5.54 22.94 37.63
CA GLU A 782 -5.23 22.62 39.01
C GLU A 782 -6.31 23.21 39.94
N LEU A 783 -6.93 22.35 40.73
CA LEU A 783 -7.89 22.67 41.79
C LEU A 783 -7.16 22.70 43.15
N PRO A 784 -7.58 23.53 44.14
CA PRO A 784 -6.98 23.49 45.48
C PRO A 784 -7.25 22.18 46.24
N VAL A 785 -8.35 21.50 45.89
CA VAL A 785 -8.76 20.19 46.40
C VAL A 785 -9.45 19.46 45.25
N GLY A 786 -9.03 18.23 44.95
CA GLY A 786 -9.52 17.42 43.83
C GLY A 786 -8.45 17.17 42.76
N ASN A 787 -8.75 16.28 41.81
CA ASN A 787 -7.81 15.82 40.80
C ASN A 787 -7.47 16.90 39.76
N LYS A 788 -6.25 16.84 39.22
CA LYS A 788 -5.81 17.70 38.13
C LYS A 788 -6.44 17.26 36.81
N VAL A 789 -6.92 18.22 36.02
CA VAL A 789 -7.55 17.93 34.72
C VAL A 789 -6.64 18.42 33.59
N LEU A 790 -6.03 17.47 32.87
CA LEU A 790 -5.23 17.74 31.68
C LEU A 790 -6.10 17.77 30.42
N ILE A 791 -6.02 18.85 29.65
CA ILE A 791 -6.73 19.02 28.38
C ILE A 791 -5.69 19.24 27.30
N THR A 792 -5.63 18.35 26.31
CA THR A 792 -4.72 18.48 25.16
C THR A 792 -5.49 18.80 23.89
N LYS A 793 -4.85 19.53 22.97
CA LYS A 793 -5.39 19.79 21.64
C LYS A 793 -4.27 19.91 20.61
N ASP A 794 -4.25 18.95 19.70
CA ASP A 794 -3.38 18.99 18.54
C ASP A 794 -4.03 19.84 17.43
N LEU A 795 -3.19 20.66 16.81
CA LEU A 795 -3.49 21.57 15.71
C LEU A 795 -2.63 21.20 14.51
N VAL A 796 -3.20 21.27 13.31
CA VAL A 796 -2.49 21.11 12.04
C VAL A 796 -2.81 22.33 11.18
N LEU A 797 -1.78 23.00 10.68
CA LEU A 797 -1.94 24.19 9.84
C LEU A 797 -1.95 23.79 8.35
N GLU A 798 -2.92 24.31 7.61
CA GLU A 798 -3.04 24.09 6.16
C GLU A 798 -1.98 24.89 5.40
N ASN A 799 -1.34 24.22 4.43
CA ASN A 799 -0.53 24.90 3.42
C ASN A 799 -1.43 25.59 2.38
N PRO A 800 -1.04 26.73 1.80
CA PRO A 800 -1.83 27.36 0.73
C PRO A 800 -1.89 26.48 -0.53
N PRO A 801 -3.00 26.55 -1.29
CA PRO A 801 -3.19 25.70 -2.47
C PRO A 801 -2.31 26.13 -3.66
N ILE A 802 -1.83 25.14 -4.41
CA ILE A 802 -1.34 25.29 -5.78
C ILE A 802 -2.50 25.05 -6.73
N TYR A 803 -2.75 25.99 -7.64
CA TYR A 803 -3.78 25.83 -8.67
C TYR A 803 -3.15 25.42 -10.00
N ILE A 804 -3.65 24.34 -10.60
CA ILE A 804 -3.17 23.80 -11.89
C ILE A 804 -4.34 23.83 -12.89
N LYS A 805 -4.10 24.39 -14.07
CA LYS A 805 -5.10 24.46 -15.16
C LYS A 805 -4.48 24.06 -16.50
N ALA A 806 -5.04 23.05 -17.17
CA ALA A 806 -4.71 22.75 -18.55
C ALA A 806 -5.36 23.75 -19.52
N HIS A 807 -4.68 24.06 -20.62
CA HIS A 807 -5.21 24.84 -21.74
C HIS A 807 -5.61 23.88 -22.88
N GLY A 808 -6.90 23.60 -22.98
CA GLY A 808 -7.43 22.57 -23.89
C GLY A 808 -7.30 21.17 -23.30
N ASN A 809 -7.65 20.17 -24.11
CA ASN A 809 -7.60 18.76 -23.73
C ASN A 809 -6.23 18.19 -24.13
N PRO A 810 -5.48 17.54 -23.21
CA PRO A 810 -4.24 16.86 -23.54
C PRO A 810 -4.46 15.77 -24.59
N MET A 811 -3.53 15.63 -25.52
CA MET A 811 -3.54 14.60 -26.57
C MET A 811 -2.18 13.92 -26.64
N LEU A 812 -2.21 12.62 -26.91
CA LEU A 812 -1.01 11.80 -27.10
C LEU A 812 -0.09 12.41 -28.19
N HIS A 813 1.20 12.55 -27.86
CA HIS A 813 2.26 13.11 -28.70
C HIS A 813 2.02 14.54 -29.21
N LYS A 814 1.14 15.32 -28.58
CA LYS A 814 0.89 16.74 -28.93
C LYS A 814 1.21 17.66 -27.76
N LEU A 815 1.84 18.79 -28.08
CA LEU A 815 2.23 19.82 -27.11
C LEU A 815 1.00 20.33 -26.35
N THR A 816 1.05 20.23 -25.03
CA THR A 816 -0.01 20.60 -24.10
C THR A 816 0.51 21.67 -23.16
N THR A 817 -0.18 22.81 -23.08
CA THR A 817 0.18 23.92 -22.17
C THR A 817 -0.64 23.86 -20.88
N LEU A 818 0.03 24.05 -19.74
CA LEU A 818 -0.58 24.22 -18.42
C LEU A 818 -0.21 25.57 -17.79
N GLU A 819 -1.15 26.15 -17.06
CA GLU A 819 -0.93 27.30 -16.18
C GLU A 819 -0.93 26.82 -14.73
N ILE A 820 0.18 27.05 -14.03
CA ILE A 820 0.30 26.80 -12.58
C ILE A 820 0.29 28.15 -11.87
N ARG A 821 -0.49 28.28 -10.79
CA ARG A 821 -0.58 29.49 -9.98
C ARG A 821 -0.30 29.20 -8.52
N PHE A 822 0.54 30.03 -7.92
CA PHE A 822 0.88 29.99 -6.50
C PHE A 822 0.76 31.39 -5.88
N ARG A 823 0.51 31.45 -4.57
CA ARG A 823 0.53 32.70 -3.79
C ARG A 823 1.39 32.48 -2.56
N ASN A 824 2.36 33.37 -2.32
CA ASN A 824 3.11 33.39 -1.07
C ASN A 824 2.11 33.52 0.10
N PRO A 825 2.04 32.57 1.06
CA PRO A 825 1.13 32.68 2.18
C PRO A 825 1.61 33.68 3.24
N LEU A 826 2.91 34.00 3.26
CA LEU A 826 3.52 34.71 4.37
C LEU A 826 3.35 36.24 4.28
N SER A 827 3.46 36.88 5.44
CA SER A 827 3.65 38.32 5.62
C SER A 827 5.08 38.78 5.30
N VAL A 828 6.01 37.85 5.09
CA VAL A 828 7.41 38.08 4.70
C VAL A 828 7.69 37.64 3.25
N PRO A 829 8.71 38.21 2.57
CA PRO A 829 9.11 37.74 1.24
C PRO A 829 9.74 36.34 1.30
N VAL A 830 9.50 35.52 0.28
CA VAL A 830 10.17 34.22 0.12
C VAL A 830 11.21 34.27 -1.00
N LYS A 831 12.31 33.54 -0.78
CA LYS A 831 13.51 33.47 -1.65
C LYS A 831 13.88 32.01 -1.88
N ASP A 832 14.86 31.78 -2.76
CA ASP A 832 15.46 30.47 -3.03
C ASP A 832 14.37 29.43 -3.37
N CYS A 833 13.42 29.89 -4.18
CA CYS A 833 12.22 29.16 -4.53
C CYS A 833 12.46 28.32 -5.80
N SER A 834 11.88 27.13 -5.86
CA SER A 834 11.86 26.30 -7.07
C SER A 834 10.47 25.71 -7.31
N LEU A 835 10.16 25.46 -8.58
CA LEU A 835 8.97 24.75 -9.01
C LEU A 835 9.41 23.47 -9.70
N LEU A 836 8.94 22.33 -9.21
CA LEU A 836 9.16 21.01 -9.76
C LEU A 836 7.83 20.49 -10.31
N VAL A 837 7.85 19.89 -11.50
CA VAL A 837 6.68 19.28 -12.15
C VAL A 837 7.06 17.89 -12.67
N GLU A 838 6.21 16.89 -12.39
CA GLU A 838 6.36 15.53 -12.91
C GLU A 838 5.01 14.85 -13.17
N GLY A 839 5.04 13.69 -13.83
CA GLY A 839 3.87 12.85 -14.02
C GLY A 839 4.13 11.76 -15.05
N SER A 840 4.03 10.50 -14.61
CA SER A 840 4.17 9.31 -15.46
C SER A 840 3.22 9.38 -16.66
N GLY A 841 3.73 9.16 -17.87
CA GLY A 841 3.00 9.31 -19.13
C GLY A 841 2.81 10.75 -19.64
N LEU A 842 3.21 11.77 -18.87
CA LEU A 842 3.10 13.20 -19.22
C LEU A 842 4.46 13.86 -19.51
N VAL A 843 5.50 13.52 -18.73
CA VAL A 843 6.89 13.97 -18.91
C VAL A 843 7.87 12.82 -18.61
N ASP A 844 8.98 12.75 -19.34
CA ASP A 844 9.97 11.66 -19.27
C ASP A 844 10.93 11.76 -18.07
N ARG A 845 10.93 12.90 -17.37
CA ARG A 845 11.77 13.24 -16.21
C ARG A 845 11.17 14.41 -15.44
N GLN A 846 11.67 14.67 -14.23
CA GLN A 846 11.28 15.87 -13.48
C GLN A 846 11.69 17.17 -14.20
N LEU A 847 10.74 18.09 -14.36
CA LEU A 847 10.98 19.44 -14.85
C LEU A 847 11.14 20.39 -13.66
N THR A 848 12.28 21.06 -13.53
CA THR A 848 12.55 22.00 -12.44
C THR A 848 12.86 23.40 -12.98
N ALA A 849 12.26 24.42 -12.37
CA ALA A 849 12.55 25.82 -12.67
C ALA A 849 12.85 26.62 -11.39
N VAL A 850 13.86 27.48 -11.47
CA VAL A 850 14.15 28.48 -10.43
C VAL A 850 13.07 29.54 -10.46
N VAL A 851 12.51 29.86 -9.29
CA VAL A 851 11.46 30.85 -9.13
C VAL A 851 12.06 32.14 -8.56
N PRO A 852 11.80 33.31 -9.16
CA PRO A 852 12.23 34.60 -8.62
C PRO A 852 11.71 34.84 -7.20
N PHE A 853 12.36 35.76 -6.47
CA PHE A 853 11.87 36.19 -5.16
C PHE A 853 10.40 36.65 -5.22
N LEU A 854 9.60 36.29 -4.22
CA LEU A 854 8.19 36.68 -4.12
C LEU A 854 7.99 37.60 -2.91
N LYS A 855 7.31 38.72 -3.11
CA LYS A 855 6.92 39.65 -2.04
C LYS A 855 5.85 39.05 -1.13
N PRO A 856 5.63 39.61 0.07
CA PRO A 856 4.52 39.21 0.95
C PRO A 856 3.18 39.12 0.21
N LYS A 857 2.47 38.01 0.40
CA LYS A 857 1.14 37.74 -0.20
C LYS A 857 1.04 37.85 -1.75
N GLU A 858 2.17 37.93 -2.48
CA GLU A 858 2.25 38.04 -3.95
C GLU A 858 1.79 36.76 -4.67
N LYS A 859 1.26 36.91 -5.89
CA LYS A 859 0.77 35.81 -6.76
C LYS A 859 1.68 35.65 -7.97
N ILE A 860 2.16 34.43 -8.22
CA ILE A 860 2.95 34.08 -9.40
C ILE A 860 2.20 33.11 -10.32
N ARG A 861 2.56 33.13 -11.61
CA ARG A 861 2.01 32.27 -12.67
C ARG A 861 3.14 31.72 -13.54
N PHE A 862 3.12 30.41 -13.73
CA PHE A 862 4.05 29.65 -14.57
C PHE A 862 3.31 29.09 -15.77
N LYS A 863 3.97 29.10 -16.94
CA LYS A 863 3.53 28.38 -18.13
C LYS A 863 4.43 27.15 -18.26
N VAL A 864 3.81 25.97 -18.25
CA VAL A 864 4.50 24.69 -18.44
C VAL A 864 4.01 24.09 -19.75
N GLU A 865 4.93 23.57 -20.54
CA GLU A 865 4.63 22.90 -21.80
C GLU A 865 5.18 21.47 -21.72
N LEU A 866 4.32 20.49 -22.02
CA LEU A 866 4.67 19.07 -21.98
C LEU A 866 4.03 18.32 -23.15
N THR A 867 4.55 17.14 -23.46
CA THR A 867 4.08 16.31 -24.57
C THR A 867 3.78 14.91 -24.03
N PRO A 868 2.50 14.55 -23.79
CA PRO A 868 2.16 13.25 -23.24
C PRO A 868 2.61 12.09 -24.14
N TYR A 869 3.11 11.02 -23.53
CA TYR A 869 3.58 9.82 -24.23
C TYR A 869 2.78 8.55 -23.89
N ARG A 870 1.84 8.62 -22.93
CA ARG A 870 0.85 7.54 -22.68
C ARG A 870 -0.57 8.11 -22.55
N SER A 871 -1.54 7.48 -23.21
CA SER A 871 -2.95 7.86 -23.19
C SER A 871 -3.69 7.40 -21.92
N GLY A 872 -4.92 7.89 -21.75
CA GLY A 872 -5.77 7.65 -20.58
C GLY A 872 -5.61 8.73 -19.50
N THR A 873 -6.26 8.53 -18.35
CA THR A 873 -6.13 9.44 -17.19
C THR A 873 -4.73 9.34 -16.60
N LYS A 874 -4.05 10.49 -16.49
CA LYS A 874 -2.72 10.64 -15.88
C LYS A 874 -2.77 11.69 -14.78
N GLN A 875 -1.83 11.64 -13.83
CA GLN A 875 -1.72 12.63 -12.77
C GLN A 875 -0.46 13.48 -12.96
N LEU A 876 -0.65 14.80 -13.09
CA LEU A 876 0.44 15.77 -13.00
C LEU A 876 0.64 16.15 -11.53
N ILE A 877 1.87 16.09 -11.03
CA ILE A 877 2.25 16.51 -9.68
C ILE A 877 3.14 17.74 -9.78
N VAL A 878 2.90 18.71 -8.90
CA VAL A 878 3.61 19.97 -8.84
C VAL A 878 4.05 20.22 -7.40
N ASN A 879 5.33 20.55 -7.21
CA ASN A 879 5.88 20.95 -5.92
C ASN A 879 6.51 22.35 -6.01
N PHE A 880 6.03 23.28 -5.19
CA PHE A 880 6.65 24.57 -4.95
C PHE A 880 7.48 24.49 -3.66
N ARG A 881 8.80 24.59 -3.79
CA ARG A 881 9.74 24.51 -2.67
C ARG A 881 10.37 25.87 -2.41
N CYS A 882 10.57 26.21 -1.13
CA CYS A 882 11.43 27.31 -0.69
C CYS A 882 12.00 26.99 0.69
N LYS A 883 12.86 27.86 1.24
CA LYS A 883 13.43 27.70 2.59
C LYS A 883 12.39 27.42 3.70
N TYR A 884 11.17 27.92 3.56
CA TYR A 884 10.15 27.86 4.61
C TYR A 884 9.16 26.70 4.47
N PHE A 885 9.01 26.11 3.29
CA PHE A 885 8.01 25.08 3.01
C PHE A 885 8.22 24.35 1.68
N SER A 886 7.78 23.09 1.63
CA SER A 886 7.57 22.27 0.42
C SER A 886 6.06 22.06 0.26
N ILE A 887 5.46 22.69 -0.77
CA ILE A 887 4.00 22.69 -0.98
C ILE A 887 3.69 21.96 -2.27
N LYS A 888 2.79 20.98 -2.18
CA LYS A 888 2.40 20.15 -3.32
C LYS A 888 0.96 20.43 -3.76
N GLY A 889 0.72 20.22 -5.05
CA GLY A 889 -0.61 20.11 -5.65
C GLY A 889 -0.55 19.14 -6.81
N TYR A 890 -1.67 18.51 -7.13
CA TYR A 890 -1.74 17.56 -8.24
C TYR A 890 -2.98 17.84 -9.10
N LYS A 891 -2.99 17.30 -10.32
CA LYS A 891 -4.13 17.41 -11.23
C LYS A 891 -4.24 16.19 -12.14
N GLN A 892 -5.38 15.52 -12.10
CA GLN A 892 -5.74 14.54 -13.15
C GLN A 892 -5.93 15.23 -14.51
N LEU A 893 -5.42 14.57 -15.55
CA LEU A 893 -5.41 14.98 -16.95
C LEU A 893 -5.78 13.78 -17.82
N ASP A 894 -6.89 13.87 -18.55
CA ASP A 894 -7.30 12.83 -19.50
C ASP A 894 -6.61 13.04 -20.85
N VAL A 895 -5.65 12.16 -21.16
CA VAL A 895 -4.87 12.20 -22.40
C VAL A 895 -5.59 11.37 -23.46
N ALA A 896 -6.20 12.04 -24.43
CA ALA A 896 -6.86 11.38 -25.55
C ALA A 896 -5.83 10.70 -26.48
N SER A 897 -6.19 9.54 -27.03
CA SER A 897 -5.48 8.96 -28.18
C SER A 897 -5.59 9.88 -29.40
N SER A 898 -4.58 9.80 -30.27
CA SER A 898 -4.29 10.78 -31.35
C SER A 898 -5.26 10.76 -32.51
#